data_AF-A0A673AIM7-F1
#
_entry.id   AF-A0A673AIM7-F1
#
_cell.length_a   1.000
_cell.length_b   1.000
_cell.length_c   1.000
_cell.angle_alpha   90.00
_cell.angle_beta   90.00
_cell.angle_gamma   90.00
#
_symmetry.space_group_name_H-M   'P 1'
#
loop_
_entity.id
_entity.type
_entity.pdbx_description
1 polymer ?
#
loop_
_entity_poly.entity_id
_entity_poly.type
_entity_poly.pdbx_seq_one_letter_code
_entity_poly.pdbx_strand_id
1 'polypeptide(L)'
;MKRSRVLPLLVGGVFCVAVVSFYRMLEMMQGAELQHSGAPPSVFQDLSRLQLKIDRLEHLLTENNRLVATLRNSLLQHKASWETRGRGGSNSSADPAHNQGDPLPGCRLADEMKGGAEGVKLLDVYDLLPFDNPDGGAWKQGFEIRYQGNEWNEQPLEVFVVPHSHNDPGWLKTFDLYYEDQTRHILNNMVLKLSDDSRRKMIWAEVSYFSKWWNDIDEQKRALVKRLLEAGQLELVTGGWVMADEANSHYFALLDQLIEGHQWIQRHLGVKPSSGWAIDPFGHSPSMTYLLKGAGLQNMVIQRVHYAIKKHFARQQTLEFLWRQNWDSSSRSDITCHMMPFYSYDVPHTCGPNPSVCCQFDFHRLPGGRVFCPWRISPQPITKENVEERALLLLDQYRQKSRLFRTSVLLVPLGDDFRFVDSSEWDAQFSNYQKLFDYFEQHPELHVKVSKLRSTGREFTHGCGDFFTYADRDDHYWSGYYTATEILFSLTLAEMRRFRGDGRLVDDFPAKEHFGRLTVGRRSLGLFQHHDAVTGTARDPVVIDYGTRLFHSILNLRQVMQSSAHWLLLLDKNQYHHDDSKPFLLMDDVIAAHDALPQKMPLRLSDGPRSLIVFNPTEQRRSSVVNLVVDSPDARVIEAESGRPMVAQISAVWVEPSRASPETFQLSFIAELPPLALIVYHVTRAPTGSTPRARYVFLRGGEAPTVQTEHFSVSRPQAPRPTPPLSLSNKHIQIWSSGHTGLLQVRPSK
;
A
#
# COMPACT_ATOMS: atom_id res chain seq x y z
N MET A 1 -30.03 1.69 -83.27
CA MET A 1 -29.51 2.90 -82.61
C MET A 1 -30.03 2.94 -81.18
N LYS A 2 -29.13 3.27 -80.25
CA LYS A 2 -29.37 3.79 -78.90
C LYS A 2 -29.95 2.77 -77.90
N ARG A 3 -29.10 2.33 -76.97
CA ARG A 3 -28.94 2.94 -75.63
C ARG A 3 -30.25 2.82 -74.85
N SER A 4 -30.26 1.97 -73.82
CA SER A 4 -30.81 2.28 -72.48
C SER A 4 -31.09 1.00 -71.68
N ARG A 5 -30.05 0.24 -71.31
CA ARG A 5 -30.15 -0.75 -70.20
C ARG A 5 -28.90 -0.91 -69.32
N VAL A 6 -27.79 -0.22 -69.63
CA VAL A 6 -26.56 -0.36 -68.84
C VAL A 6 -26.40 0.74 -67.77
N LEU A 7 -27.07 1.89 -67.92
CA LEU A 7 -26.97 2.99 -66.96
C LEU A 7 -27.74 2.73 -65.64
N PRO A 8 -28.95 2.13 -65.61
CA PRO A 8 -29.63 1.81 -64.36
C PRO A 8 -28.94 0.69 -63.57
N LEU A 9 -28.30 -0.26 -64.25
CA LEU A 9 -27.54 -1.35 -63.64
C LEU A 9 -26.19 -0.88 -63.07
N LEU A 10 -25.51 0.07 -63.74
CA LEU A 10 -24.30 0.68 -63.19
C LEU A 10 -24.60 1.65 -62.05
N VAL A 11 -25.66 2.46 -62.14
CA VAL A 11 -26.06 3.37 -61.05
C VAL A 11 -26.62 2.58 -59.86
N GLY A 12 -27.40 1.52 -60.10
CA GLY A 12 -27.87 0.61 -59.05
C GLY A 12 -26.76 -0.22 -58.41
N GLY A 13 -25.77 -0.66 -59.20
CA GLY A 13 -24.59 -1.37 -58.71
C GLY A 13 -23.67 -0.48 -57.88
N VAL A 14 -23.42 0.76 -58.33
CA VAL A 14 -22.63 1.73 -57.56
C VAL A 14 -23.38 2.20 -56.31
N PHE A 15 -24.71 2.35 -56.37
CA PHE A 15 -25.52 2.67 -55.19
C PHE A 15 -25.57 1.51 -54.19
N CYS A 16 -25.68 0.26 -54.64
CA CYS A 16 -25.60 -0.90 -53.74
C CYS A 16 -24.21 -1.07 -53.14
N VAL A 17 -23.14 -0.86 -53.91
CA VAL A 17 -21.77 -0.90 -53.38
C VAL A 17 -21.52 0.26 -52.43
N ALA A 18 -22.03 1.46 -52.70
CA ALA A 18 -21.92 2.60 -51.79
C ALA A 18 -22.75 2.40 -50.51
N VAL A 19 -23.98 1.88 -50.60
CA VAL A 19 -24.83 1.59 -49.44
C VAL A 19 -24.28 0.43 -48.63
N VAL A 20 -23.79 -0.65 -49.25
CA VAL A 20 -23.15 -1.78 -48.55
C VAL A 20 -21.79 -1.36 -47.98
N SER A 21 -21.04 -0.47 -48.65
CA SER A 21 -19.80 0.08 -48.09
C SER A 21 -20.08 1.06 -46.95
N PHE A 22 -21.17 1.82 -47.01
CA PHE A 22 -21.61 2.70 -45.92
C PHE A 22 -22.22 1.91 -44.77
N TYR A 23 -22.91 0.79 -45.04
CA TYR A 23 -23.36 -0.16 -44.02
C TYR A 23 -22.17 -0.90 -43.40
N ARG A 24 -21.16 -1.31 -44.18
CA ARG A 24 -19.91 -1.88 -43.67
C ARG A 24 -19.06 -0.86 -42.92
N MET A 25 -19.09 0.41 -43.31
CA MET A 25 -18.44 1.50 -42.60
C MET A 25 -19.19 1.83 -41.32
N LEU A 26 -20.53 1.82 -41.32
CA LEU A 26 -21.38 1.94 -40.13
C LEU A 26 -21.32 0.71 -39.23
N GLU A 27 -21.11 -0.50 -39.76
CA GLU A 27 -20.94 -1.75 -39.01
C GLU A 27 -19.52 -1.85 -38.46
N MET A 28 -18.51 -1.31 -39.15
CA MET A 28 -17.18 -1.06 -38.59
C MET A 28 -17.16 0.10 -37.60
N MET A 29 -17.99 1.13 -37.77
CA MET A 29 -18.13 2.24 -36.82
C MET A 29 -18.98 1.86 -35.61
N GLN A 30 -20.01 1.02 -35.75
CA GLN A 30 -20.79 0.44 -34.64
C GLN A 30 -20.00 -0.68 -33.95
N GLY A 31 -19.20 -1.45 -34.69
CA GLY A 31 -18.20 -2.36 -34.13
C GLY A 31 -17.06 -1.62 -33.41
N ALA A 32 -16.70 -0.41 -33.88
CA ALA A 32 -15.76 0.48 -33.21
C ALA A 32 -16.40 1.24 -32.03
N GLU A 33 -17.69 1.59 -32.07
CA GLU A 33 -18.42 2.22 -30.96
C GLU A 33 -18.77 1.21 -29.85
N LEU A 34 -19.00 -0.07 -30.18
CA LEU A 34 -19.05 -1.17 -29.20
C LEU A 34 -17.67 -1.53 -28.61
N GLN A 35 -16.57 -1.01 -29.20
CA GLN A 35 -15.21 -1.09 -28.65
C GLN A 35 -14.69 0.26 -28.10
N HIS A 36 -15.50 1.33 -28.13
CA HIS A 36 -15.16 2.68 -27.64
C HIS A 36 -16.07 3.16 -26.50
N SER A 37 -16.62 2.23 -25.72
CA SER A 37 -16.89 2.48 -24.29
C SER A 37 -15.78 1.81 -23.47
N GLY A 38 -14.87 2.64 -22.96
CA GLY A 38 -13.52 2.27 -22.55
C GLY A 38 -13.43 1.25 -21.42
N ALA A 39 -12.94 0.05 -21.76
CA ALA A 39 -12.16 -0.81 -20.87
C ALA A 39 -11.51 -1.95 -21.68
N PRO A 40 -10.21 -2.25 -21.48
CA PRO A 40 -9.49 -3.21 -22.31
C PRO A 40 -10.02 -4.66 -22.16
N PRO A 41 -9.69 -5.56 -23.11
CA PRO A 41 -9.96 -7.01 -23.03
C PRO A 41 -9.50 -7.67 -21.71
N SER A 42 -8.61 -7.01 -20.97
CA SER A 42 -8.13 -7.39 -19.65
C SER A 42 -9.25 -7.57 -18.62
N VAL A 43 -10.33 -6.78 -18.66
CA VAL A 43 -11.37 -6.83 -17.62
C VAL A 43 -12.13 -8.16 -17.61
N PHE A 44 -12.35 -8.77 -18.78
CA PHE A 44 -13.01 -10.09 -18.87
C PHE A 44 -12.12 -11.23 -18.36
N GLN A 45 -10.81 -11.15 -18.62
CA GLN A 45 -9.83 -12.09 -18.03
C GLN A 45 -9.69 -11.87 -16.52
N ASP A 46 -9.80 -10.63 -16.05
CA ASP A 46 -9.69 -10.28 -14.64
C ASP A 46 -10.86 -10.79 -13.82
N LEU A 47 -12.09 -10.66 -14.34
CA LEU A 47 -13.29 -11.27 -13.75
C LEU A 47 -13.18 -12.80 -13.68
N SER A 48 -12.55 -13.42 -14.69
CA SER A 48 -12.32 -14.87 -14.75
C SER A 48 -11.23 -15.37 -13.79
N ARG A 49 -10.26 -14.53 -13.42
CA ARG A 49 -9.26 -14.86 -12.38
C ARG A 49 -9.77 -14.58 -10.98
N LEU A 50 -10.56 -13.52 -10.81
CA LEU A 50 -11.28 -13.25 -9.57
C LEU A 50 -12.26 -14.39 -9.26
N GLN A 51 -12.93 -14.94 -10.27
CA GLN A 51 -13.73 -16.17 -10.19
C GLN A 51 -12.96 -17.31 -9.50
N LEU A 52 -11.77 -17.64 -10.01
CA LEU A 52 -10.99 -18.78 -9.52
C LEU A 52 -10.51 -18.58 -8.07
N LYS A 53 -10.30 -17.34 -7.65
CA LYS A 53 -9.98 -16.99 -6.25
C LYS A 53 -11.22 -17.04 -5.34
N ILE A 54 -12.37 -16.56 -5.81
CA ILE A 54 -13.64 -16.61 -5.08
C ILE A 54 -14.06 -18.07 -4.86
N ASP A 55 -13.99 -18.93 -5.88
CA ASP A 55 -14.35 -20.35 -5.76
C ASP A 55 -13.48 -21.07 -4.70
N ARG A 56 -12.18 -20.74 -4.67
CA ARG A 56 -11.25 -21.25 -3.66
C ARG A 56 -11.58 -20.73 -2.26
N LEU A 57 -11.92 -19.45 -2.12
CA LEU A 57 -12.31 -18.85 -0.84
C LEU A 57 -13.65 -19.40 -0.35
N GLU A 58 -14.63 -19.60 -1.21
CA GLU A 58 -15.91 -20.24 -0.86
C GLU A 58 -15.71 -21.67 -0.39
N HIS A 59 -14.82 -22.42 -1.04
CA HIS A 59 -14.48 -23.77 -0.60
C HIS A 59 -13.85 -23.75 0.80
N LEU A 60 -12.86 -22.88 1.03
CA LEU A 60 -12.22 -22.70 2.33
C LEU A 60 -13.18 -22.20 3.41
N LEU A 61 -14.12 -21.30 3.07
CA LEU A 61 -15.13 -20.80 3.99
C LEU A 61 -16.13 -21.91 4.35
N THR A 62 -16.49 -22.75 3.38
CA THR A 62 -17.36 -23.92 3.61
C THR A 62 -16.67 -24.96 4.48
N GLU A 63 -15.39 -25.23 4.24
CA GLU A 63 -14.57 -26.11 5.08
C GLU A 63 -14.39 -25.56 6.50
N ASN A 64 -14.08 -24.28 6.65
CA ASN A 64 -13.99 -23.62 7.96
C ASN A 64 -15.34 -23.62 8.69
N ASN A 65 -16.44 -23.33 8.00
CA ASN A 65 -17.78 -23.39 8.61
C ASN A 65 -18.15 -24.82 9.02
N ARG A 66 -17.73 -25.85 8.26
CA ARG A 66 -17.86 -27.26 8.67
C ARG A 66 -17.00 -27.59 9.88
N LEU A 67 -15.76 -27.12 9.95
CA LEU A 67 -14.87 -27.30 11.09
C LEU A 67 -15.44 -26.63 12.35
N VAL A 68 -15.93 -25.40 12.23
CA VAL A 68 -16.58 -24.65 13.32
C VAL A 68 -17.87 -25.31 13.77
N ALA A 69 -18.71 -25.82 12.84
CA ALA A 69 -19.90 -26.58 13.18
C ALA A 69 -19.56 -27.91 13.88
N THR A 70 -18.49 -28.58 13.46
CA THR A 70 -18.00 -29.81 14.08
C THR A 70 -17.47 -29.54 15.50
N LEU A 71 -16.70 -28.47 15.68
CA LEU A 71 -16.23 -27.99 17.00
C LEU A 71 -17.41 -27.60 17.90
N ARG A 72 -18.41 -26.90 17.37
CA ARG A 72 -19.63 -26.54 18.11
C ARG A 72 -20.41 -27.78 18.54
N ASN A 73 -20.56 -28.78 17.66
CA ASN A 73 -21.26 -30.02 17.99
C ASN A 73 -20.49 -30.85 19.02
N SER A 74 -19.16 -30.88 18.93
CA SER A 74 -18.28 -31.51 19.94
C SER A 74 -18.40 -30.83 21.30
N LEU A 75 -18.42 -29.48 21.34
CA LEU A 75 -18.62 -28.69 22.56
C LEU A 75 -20.03 -28.88 23.16
N LEU A 76 -21.06 -29.01 22.33
CA LEU A 76 -22.42 -29.28 22.79
C LEU A 76 -22.57 -30.70 23.35
N GLN A 77 -21.90 -31.69 22.77
CA GLN A 77 -21.83 -33.05 23.33
C GLN A 77 -21.06 -33.09 24.66
N HIS A 78 -19.96 -32.33 24.77
CA HIS A 78 -19.23 -32.18 26.04
C HIS A 78 -20.06 -31.45 27.12
N LYS A 79 -20.85 -30.44 26.74
CA LYS A 79 -21.76 -29.73 27.65
C LYS A 79 -22.90 -30.62 28.15
N ALA A 80 -23.51 -31.43 27.28
CA ALA A 80 -24.54 -32.39 27.66
C ALA A 80 -24.01 -33.50 28.60
N SER A 81 -22.73 -33.88 28.44
CA SER A 81 -22.03 -34.80 29.34
C SER A 81 -21.75 -34.21 30.73
N TRP A 82 -21.57 -32.90 30.84
CA TRP A 82 -21.41 -32.20 32.12
C TRP A 82 -22.74 -31.95 32.83
N GLU A 83 -23.81 -31.62 32.10
CA GLU A 83 -25.13 -31.38 32.68
C GLU A 83 -25.79 -32.67 33.22
N THR A 84 -25.39 -33.85 32.73
CA THR A 84 -25.83 -35.15 33.28
C THR A 84 -25.06 -35.60 34.52
N ARG A 85 -23.91 -34.99 34.84
CA ARG A 85 -23.13 -35.27 36.07
C ARG A 85 -23.36 -34.27 37.22
N GLY A 86 -24.15 -33.22 37.01
CA GLY A 86 -24.30 -32.08 37.93
C GLY A 86 -25.56 -32.06 38.80
N ARG A 87 -26.15 -33.20 39.17
CA ARG A 87 -27.20 -33.25 40.22
C ARG A 87 -26.69 -33.94 41.47
N GLY A 88 -26.04 -33.17 42.33
CA GLY A 88 -25.74 -33.55 43.71
C GLY A 88 -24.68 -32.68 44.38
N GLY A 89 -25.09 -31.89 45.39
CA GLY A 89 -24.24 -31.60 46.55
C GLY A 89 -23.63 -30.20 46.71
N SER A 90 -24.26 -29.42 47.61
CA SER A 90 -23.71 -28.51 48.64
C SER A 90 -22.84 -27.28 48.32
N ASN A 91 -23.31 -26.16 48.89
CA ASN A 91 -22.61 -24.91 49.18
C ASN A 91 -21.29 -25.09 49.95
N SER A 92 -20.25 -24.37 49.53
CA SER A 92 -19.24 -23.78 50.43
C SER A 92 -18.46 -22.67 49.72
N SER A 93 -18.35 -21.54 50.42
CA SER A 93 -17.57 -20.34 50.10
C SER A 93 -16.06 -20.61 50.04
N ALA A 94 -15.36 -20.04 49.05
CA ALA A 94 -13.92 -19.83 49.08
C ALA A 94 -13.52 -18.63 48.19
N ASP A 95 -12.59 -17.82 48.70
CA ASP A 95 -12.02 -16.57 48.16
C ASP A 95 -11.47 -16.64 46.72
N PRO A 96 -11.40 -15.52 45.98
CA PRO A 96 -10.80 -15.47 44.65
C PRO A 96 -9.27 -15.35 44.75
N ALA A 97 -8.60 -16.48 44.94
CA ALA A 97 -7.18 -16.57 44.64
C ALA A 97 -7.01 -16.66 43.11
N HIS A 98 -6.12 -15.81 42.60
CA HIS A 98 -5.58 -15.78 41.24
C HIS A 98 -5.57 -17.14 40.53
N ASN A 99 -6.40 -17.30 39.51
CA ASN A 99 -6.12 -18.23 38.42
C ASN A 99 -5.77 -17.40 37.19
N GLN A 100 -4.47 -17.27 36.94
CA GLN A 100 -3.94 -16.94 35.63
C GLN A 100 -4.45 -18.02 34.67
N GLY A 101 -5.45 -17.68 33.85
CA GLY A 101 -5.84 -18.51 32.73
C GLY A 101 -4.67 -18.65 31.78
N ASP A 102 -4.39 -19.88 31.34
CA ASP A 102 -3.36 -20.17 30.37
C ASP A 102 -3.40 -19.19 29.18
N PRO A 103 -2.27 -18.59 28.77
CA PRO A 103 -2.24 -17.67 27.65
C PRO A 103 -2.77 -18.35 26.38
N LEU A 104 -3.52 -17.60 25.58
CA LEU A 104 -3.97 -18.02 24.24
C LEU A 104 -2.77 -18.55 23.42
N PRO A 105 -2.95 -19.52 22.50
CA PRO A 105 -1.86 -20.17 21.78
C PRO A 105 -0.86 -19.21 21.11
N GLY A 106 -1.32 -18.04 20.65
CA GLY A 106 -0.45 -17.00 20.08
C GLY A 106 0.40 -16.24 21.11
N CYS A 107 -0.06 -16.12 22.36
CA CYS A 107 0.70 -15.51 23.45
C CYS A 107 1.82 -16.43 23.96
N ARG A 108 1.61 -17.77 23.94
CA ARG A 108 2.67 -18.74 24.27
C ARG A 108 3.85 -18.67 23.28
N LEU A 109 3.59 -18.52 21.98
CA LEU A 109 4.66 -18.29 21.00
C LEU A 109 5.46 -17.01 21.31
N ALA A 110 4.79 -15.89 21.62
CA ALA A 110 5.46 -14.63 21.93
C ALA A 110 6.40 -14.72 23.16
N ASP A 111 6.01 -15.46 24.20
CA ASP A 111 6.85 -15.66 25.38
C ASP A 111 7.95 -16.71 25.19
N GLU A 112 7.72 -17.76 24.39
CA GLU A 112 8.76 -18.74 24.01
C GLU A 112 9.81 -18.14 23.05
N MET A 113 9.48 -17.06 22.35
CA MET A 113 10.34 -16.41 21.34
C MET A 113 11.31 -15.36 21.91
N LYS A 114 11.27 -15.08 23.23
CA LYS A 114 12.23 -14.17 23.91
C LYS A 114 13.67 -14.69 23.95
N GLY A 115 13.91 -15.98 23.70
CA GLY A 115 15.21 -16.64 23.95
C GLY A 115 16.01 -17.13 22.74
N GLY A 116 15.62 -16.85 21.49
CA GLY A 116 15.91 -17.82 20.41
C GLY A 116 16.77 -17.45 19.19
N ALA A 117 17.37 -16.26 19.05
CA ALA A 117 18.10 -15.95 17.80
C ALA A 117 19.56 -15.55 18.03
N GLU A 118 20.49 -16.43 17.63
CA GLU A 118 21.88 -16.06 17.33
C GLU A 118 21.90 -15.15 16.09
N GLY A 119 22.15 -13.85 16.28
CA GLY A 119 22.14 -12.83 15.22
C GLY A 119 22.32 -11.41 15.78
N VAL A 120 22.64 -10.45 14.90
CA VAL A 120 22.75 -9.02 15.26
C VAL A 120 21.34 -8.47 15.49
N LYS A 121 21.01 -8.15 16.74
CA LYS A 121 19.78 -7.41 17.07
C LYS A 121 20.07 -5.93 16.96
N LEU A 122 19.31 -5.22 16.14
CA LEU A 122 19.56 -3.82 15.88
C LEU A 122 19.38 -2.94 17.14
N LEU A 123 18.50 -3.33 18.06
CA LEU A 123 18.36 -2.65 19.35
C LEU A 123 19.66 -2.70 20.17
N ASP A 124 20.34 -3.86 20.19
CA ASP A 124 21.63 -4.00 20.87
C ASP A 124 22.72 -3.15 20.18
N VAL A 125 22.66 -3.03 18.85
CA VAL A 125 23.57 -2.14 18.10
C VAL A 125 23.35 -0.68 18.47
N TYR A 126 22.11 -0.24 18.66
CA TYR A 126 21.82 1.13 19.08
C TYR A 126 22.44 1.45 20.44
N ASP A 127 22.36 0.53 21.39
CA ASP A 127 22.95 0.70 22.74
C ASP A 127 24.49 0.77 22.72
N LEU A 128 25.13 0.22 21.69
CA LEU A 128 26.58 0.25 21.50
C LEU A 128 27.08 1.53 20.81
N LEU A 129 26.23 2.23 20.07
CA LEU A 129 26.67 3.33 19.21
C LEU A 129 26.67 4.67 19.96
N PRO A 130 27.77 5.44 19.93
CA PRO A 130 27.82 6.77 20.52
C PRO A 130 27.11 7.84 19.67
N PHE A 131 26.78 7.52 18.41
CA PHE A 131 26.20 8.43 17.41
C PHE A 131 26.99 9.73 17.21
N ASP A 132 28.32 9.67 17.37
CA ASP A 132 29.22 10.75 17.02
C ASP A 132 29.38 10.87 15.49
N ASN A 133 29.66 12.08 15.01
CA ASN A 133 29.82 12.37 13.58
C ASN A 133 31.21 12.98 13.26
N PRO A 134 32.31 12.26 13.55
CA PRO A 134 33.64 12.73 13.17
C PRO A 134 33.85 12.64 11.65
N ASP A 135 34.62 13.59 11.08
CA ASP A 135 34.97 13.58 9.66
C ASP A 135 35.86 12.38 9.31
N GLY A 136 35.34 11.46 8.51
CA GLY A 136 36.02 10.26 8.03
C GLY A 136 36.94 10.46 6.82
N GLY A 137 37.14 11.71 6.36
CA GLY A 137 38.00 12.04 5.23
C GLY A 137 37.22 12.15 3.91
N ALA A 138 37.63 11.39 2.89
CA ALA A 138 36.91 11.34 1.61
C ALA A 138 35.50 10.76 1.77
N TRP A 139 35.39 9.68 2.55
CA TRP A 139 34.11 9.17 3.03
C TRP A 139 33.75 9.85 4.35
N LYS A 140 33.01 10.97 4.25
CA LYS A 140 32.74 11.87 5.37
C LYS A 140 32.16 11.22 6.62
N GLN A 141 31.24 10.28 6.45
CA GLN A 141 30.56 9.62 7.58
C GLN A 141 31.16 8.26 7.95
N GLY A 142 32.31 7.91 7.38
CA GLY A 142 32.93 6.60 7.59
C GLY A 142 34.32 6.68 8.18
N PHE A 143 35.26 6.04 7.48
CA PHE A 143 36.67 5.92 7.84
C PHE A 143 37.50 5.68 6.58
N GLU A 144 38.83 5.87 6.69
CA GLU A 144 39.76 5.57 5.59
C GLU A 144 39.80 4.06 5.32
N ILE A 145 39.48 3.65 4.10
CA ILE A 145 39.47 2.25 3.69
C ILE A 145 40.81 1.91 3.01
N ARG A 146 41.50 0.87 3.51
CA ARG A 146 42.77 0.40 2.96
C ARG A 146 42.67 -1.06 2.52
N TYR A 147 43.49 -1.43 1.54
CA TYR A 147 43.68 -2.79 1.06
C TYR A 147 45.17 -3.02 0.73
N GLN A 148 45.62 -4.28 0.75
CA GLN A 148 47.03 -4.65 0.51
C GLN A 148 47.32 -4.93 -0.97
N GLY A 149 46.29 -5.27 -1.75
CA GLY A 149 46.35 -5.54 -3.19
C GLY A 149 46.35 -7.03 -3.53
N ASN A 150 46.58 -7.91 -2.54
CA ASN A 150 46.59 -9.36 -2.71
C ASN A 150 45.22 -10.02 -2.43
N GLU A 151 44.21 -9.27 -1.97
CA GLU A 151 42.91 -9.80 -1.57
C GLU A 151 42.14 -10.48 -2.72
N TRP A 152 42.49 -10.19 -3.97
CA TRP A 152 41.81 -10.72 -5.17
C TRP A 152 42.66 -11.72 -5.97
N ASN A 153 43.81 -12.13 -5.44
CA ASN A 153 44.72 -13.06 -6.14
C ASN A 153 44.11 -14.45 -6.33
N GLU A 154 43.38 -14.95 -5.33
CA GLU A 154 42.71 -16.26 -5.38
C GLU A 154 41.33 -16.18 -6.05
N GLN A 155 40.56 -15.14 -5.71
CA GLN A 155 39.22 -14.90 -6.26
C GLN A 155 39.16 -13.47 -6.81
N PRO A 156 39.07 -13.30 -8.15
CA PRO A 156 38.93 -11.98 -8.76
C PRO A 156 37.72 -11.22 -8.23
N LEU A 157 37.83 -9.90 -8.15
CA LEU A 157 36.71 -9.01 -7.85
C LEU A 157 35.70 -9.05 -9.00
N GLU A 158 34.48 -9.48 -8.73
CA GLU A 158 33.39 -9.51 -9.69
C GLU A 158 32.52 -8.26 -9.51
N VAL A 159 32.48 -7.38 -10.50
CA VAL A 159 31.75 -6.10 -10.43
C VAL A 159 30.48 -6.17 -11.28
N PHE A 160 29.35 -5.84 -10.66
CA PHE A 160 28.04 -5.67 -11.30
C PHE A 160 27.67 -4.20 -11.30
N VAL A 161 27.85 -3.54 -12.44
CA VAL A 161 27.32 -2.19 -12.66
C VAL A 161 25.86 -2.31 -13.07
N VAL A 162 24.96 -1.70 -12.30
CA VAL A 162 23.50 -1.84 -12.47
C VAL A 162 22.88 -0.50 -12.81
N PRO A 163 22.63 -0.22 -14.11
CA PRO A 163 21.92 0.99 -14.52
C PRO A 163 20.50 1.00 -13.96
N HIS A 164 20.10 2.14 -13.38
CA HIS A 164 18.75 2.36 -12.89
C HIS A 164 18.32 3.81 -13.09
N SER A 165 17.03 4.07 -13.03
CA SER A 165 16.45 5.41 -13.00
C SER A 165 15.41 5.46 -11.89
N HIS A 166 15.59 6.33 -10.89
CA HIS A 166 14.61 6.48 -9.83
C HIS A 166 13.50 7.44 -10.29
N ASN A 167 12.25 6.98 -10.32
CA ASN A 167 11.15 7.73 -10.94
C ASN A 167 10.02 7.90 -9.92
N ASP A 168 10.01 9.03 -9.21
CA ASP A 168 8.99 9.34 -8.21
C ASP A 168 7.60 9.45 -8.80
N PRO A 169 6.62 8.64 -8.35
CA PRO A 169 5.22 8.73 -8.73
C PRO A 169 4.49 9.97 -8.16
N GLY A 170 5.17 11.11 -8.15
CA GLY A 170 4.76 12.42 -7.65
C GLY A 170 5.64 12.90 -6.48
N TRP A 171 6.24 14.08 -6.60
CA TRP A 171 7.12 14.68 -5.58
C TRP A 171 7.24 16.19 -5.78
N LEU A 172 8.09 16.63 -6.72
CA LEU A 172 8.16 18.03 -7.14
C LEU A 172 7.15 18.35 -8.25
N LYS A 173 6.80 17.35 -9.05
CA LYS A 173 5.74 17.38 -10.07
C LYS A 173 4.72 16.28 -9.75
N THR A 174 3.53 16.38 -10.32
CA THR A 174 2.53 15.31 -10.21
C THR A 174 2.97 14.08 -10.99
N PHE A 175 2.36 12.93 -10.69
CA PHE A 175 2.56 11.69 -11.44
C PHE A 175 2.44 11.90 -12.96
N ASP A 176 1.39 12.57 -13.42
CA ASP A 176 1.17 12.78 -14.85
C ASP A 176 2.18 13.77 -15.47
N LEU A 177 2.62 14.80 -14.75
CA LEU A 177 3.62 15.74 -15.25
C LEU A 177 5.00 15.11 -15.37
N TYR A 178 5.43 14.32 -14.38
CA TYR A 178 6.67 13.54 -14.49
C TYR A 178 6.60 12.51 -15.61
N TYR A 179 5.43 11.91 -15.85
CA TYR A 179 5.25 11.00 -16.96
C TYR A 179 5.51 11.68 -18.30
N GLU A 180 4.85 12.82 -18.53
CA GLU A 180 4.91 13.56 -19.79
C GLU A 180 6.31 14.14 -20.05
N ASP A 181 6.93 14.72 -19.01
CA ASP A 181 8.19 15.47 -19.14
C ASP A 181 9.43 14.57 -19.19
N GLN A 182 9.42 13.43 -18.50
CA GLN A 182 10.64 12.66 -18.21
C GLN A 182 10.43 11.15 -18.40
N THR A 183 9.51 10.55 -17.64
CA THR A 183 9.40 9.08 -17.51
C THR A 183 9.08 8.38 -18.83
N ARG A 184 8.18 8.96 -19.64
CA ARG A 184 7.87 8.43 -20.97
C ARG A 184 9.10 8.42 -21.89
N HIS A 185 9.95 9.45 -21.80
CA HIS A 185 11.18 9.54 -22.59
C HIS A 185 12.21 8.50 -22.15
N ILE A 186 12.35 8.30 -20.83
CA ILE A 186 13.22 7.27 -20.26
C ILE A 186 12.81 5.88 -20.78
N LEU A 187 11.53 5.53 -20.68
CA LEU A 187 11.02 4.20 -21.11
C LEU A 187 11.07 4.01 -22.63
N ASN A 188 10.81 5.05 -23.42
CA ASN A 188 10.98 4.99 -24.87
C ASN A 188 12.44 4.72 -25.25
N ASN A 189 13.38 5.46 -24.64
CA ASN A 189 14.80 5.26 -24.88
C ASN A 189 15.29 3.91 -24.35
N MET A 190 14.78 3.42 -23.23
CA MET A 190 15.09 2.08 -22.70
C MET A 190 14.86 1.01 -23.76
N VAL A 191 13.69 0.98 -24.43
CA VAL A 191 13.40 -0.04 -25.45
C VAL A 191 14.39 0.04 -26.61
N LEU A 192 14.62 1.26 -27.13
CA LEU A 192 15.50 1.47 -28.27
C LEU A 192 16.94 1.11 -27.92
N LYS A 193 17.47 1.71 -26.85
CA LYS A 193 18.86 1.61 -26.44
C LYS A 193 19.23 0.22 -25.97
N LEU A 194 18.37 -0.48 -25.23
CA LEU A 194 18.66 -1.87 -24.89
C LEU A 194 18.65 -2.78 -26.13
N SER A 195 17.85 -2.47 -27.16
CA SER A 195 17.83 -3.25 -28.41
C SER A 195 19.07 -3.04 -29.27
N ASP A 196 19.75 -1.89 -29.14
CA ASP A 196 20.94 -1.55 -29.94
C ASP A 196 22.17 -2.41 -29.57
N ASP A 197 22.29 -2.84 -28.31
CA ASP A 197 23.41 -3.67 -27.84
C ASP A 197 22.98 -4.60 -26.70
N SER A 198 23.12 -5.91 -26.92
CA SER A 198 22.77 -6.98 -25.96
C SER A 198 23.49 -6.90 -24.60
N ARG A 199 24.60 -6.14 -24.52
CA ARG A 199 25.35 -5.90 -23.27
C ARG A 199 24.69 -4.88 -22.37
N ARG A 200 23.83 -3.99 -22.90
CA ARG A 200 23.13 -2.99 -22.11
C ARG A 200 22.11 -3.66 -21.19
N LYS A 201 22.08 -3.19 -19.94
CA LYS A 201 21.18 -3.66 -18.88
C LYS A 201 20.46 -2.45 -18.26
N MET A 202 19.28 -2.67 -17.68
CA MET A 202 18.54 -1.69 -16.89
C MET A 202 17.61 -2.41 -15.91
N ILE A 203 17.50 -1.90 -14.68
CA ILE A 203 16.45 -2.28 -13.75
C ILE A 203 15.33 -1.23 -13.71
N TRP A 204 14.09 -1.67 -13.45
CA TRP A 204 12.94 -0.79 -13.28
C TRP A 204 12.09 -1.19 -12.07
N ALA A 205 11.68 -0.22 -11.24
CA ALA A 205 10.97 -0.49 -9.99
C ALA A 205 9.47 -0.12 -10.05
N GLU A 206 9.13 1.09 -10.49
CA GLU A 206 7.78 1.67 -10.34
C GLU A 206 6.82 1.19 -11.43
N VAL A 207 5.99 0.19 -11.11
CA VAL A 207 5.03 -0.40 -12.06
C VAL A 207 3.93 0.57 -12.46
N SER A 208 3.59 1.56 -11.62
CA SER A 208 2.61 2.59 -11.96
C SER A 208 2.94 3.32 -13.26
N TYR A 209 4.19 3.81 -13.40
CA TYR A 209 4.66 4.44 -14.63
C TYR A 209 4.79 3.45 -15.79
N PHE A 210 5.34 2.26 -15.52
CA PHE A 210 5.49 1.24 -16.55
C PHE A 210 4.14 0.82 -17.14
N SER A 211 3.11 0.69 -16.29
CA SER A 211 1.73 0.42 -16.69
C SER A 211 1.13 1.56 -17.50
N LYS A 212 1.36 2.82 -17.12
CA LYS A 212 0.86 3.97 -17.89
C LYS A 212 1.50 3.98 -19.27
N TRP A 213 2.83 3.87 -19.34
CA TRP A 213 3.58 3.80 -20.59
C TRP A 213 3.17 2.62 -21.48
N TRP A 214 2.99 1.43 -20.90
CA TRP A 214 2.58 0.23 -21.64
C TRP A 214 1.27 0.40 -22.40
N ASN A 215 0.34 1.21 -21.85
CA ASN A 215 -0.94 1.49 -22.51
C ASN A 215 -0.79 2.39 -23.74
N ASP A 216 0.25 3.22 -23.78
CA ASP A 216 0.48 4.20 -24.84
C ASP A 216 1.32 3.65 -26.01
N ILE A 217 1.99 2.51 -25.83
CA ILE A 217 2.84 1.90 -26.85
C ILE A 217 2.12 0.85 -27.70
N ASP A 218 2.57 0.71 -28.95
CA ASP A 218 2.11 -0.29 -29.91
C ASP A 218 2.59 -1.72 -29.57
N GLU A 219 1.99 -2.70 -30.25
CA GLU A 219 2.30 -4.12 -30.03
C GLU A 219 3.74 -4.50 -30.41
N GLN A 220 4.37 -3.76 -31.34
CA GLN A 220 5.76 -3.99 -31.72
C GLN A 220 6.71 -3.65 -30.57
N LYS A 221 6.55 -2.50 -29.93
CA LYS A 221 7.31 -2.11 -28.74
C LYS A 221 7.04 -3.05 -27.56
N ARG A 222 5.79 -3.46 -27.36
CA ARG A 222 5.43 -4.47 -26.33
C ARG A 222 6.15 -5.80 -26.54
N ALA A 223 6.25 -6.26 -27.79
CA ALA A 223 6.99 -7.47 -28.13
C ALA A 223 8.50 -7.30 -27.88
N LEU A 224 9.07 -6.13 -28.19
CA LEU A 224 10.48 -5.84 -27.88
C LEU A 224 10.74 -5.86 -26.36
N VAL A 225 9.89 -5.23 -25.55
CA VAL A 225 10.01 -5.27 -24.08
C VAL A 225 10.04 -6.70 -23.56
N LYS A 226 9.12 -7.56 -24.04
CA LYS A 226 9.08 -8.98 -23.64
C LYS A 226 10.39 -9.69 -23.99
N ARG A 227 10.95 -9.45 -25.18
CA ARG A 227 12.26 -9.99 -25.58
C ARG A 227 13.40 -9.48 -24.70
N LEU A 228 13.37 -8.21 -24.30
CA LEU A 228 14.39 -7.63 -23.42
C LEU A 228 14.33 -8.23 -22.01
N LEU A 229 13.13 -8.54 -21.50
CA LEU A 229 12.93 -9.26 -20.25
C LEU A 229 13.43 -10.72 -20.35
N GLU A 230 13.08 -11.42 -21.43
CA GLU A 230 13.53 -12.80 -21.69
C GLU A 230 15.06 -12.88 -21.82
N ALA A 231 15.69 -11.89 -22.45
CA ALA A 231 17.14 -11.77 -22.58
C ALA A 231 17.83 -11.30 -21.29
N GLY A 232 17.07 -10.97 -20.25
CA GLY A 232 17.57 -10.40 -18.99
C GLY A 232 18.29 -9.06 -19.17
N GLN A 233 17.98 -8.31 -20.23
CA GLN A 233 18.48 -6.94 -20.42
C GLN A 233 17.67 -5.93 -19.61
N LEU A 234 16.38 -6.18 -19.48
CA LEU A 234 15.50 -5.48 -18.56
C LEU A 234 15.17 -6.41 -17.40
N GLU A 235 15.26 -5.92 -16.16
CA GLU A 235 14.75 -6.63 -14.98
C GLU A 235 13.80 -5.72 -14.21
N LEU A 236 12.62 -6.26 -13.85
CA LEU A 236 11.70 -5.58 -12.93
C LEU A 236 12.05 -5.96 -11.49
N VAL A 237 12.42 -4.97 -10.69
CA VAL A 237 12.81 -5.12 -9.28
C VAL A 237 11.69 -4.65 -8.36
N THR A 238 11.48 -5.32 -7.22
CA THR A 238 10.32 -5.18 -6.32
C THR A 238 8.98 -5.55 -6.99
N GLY A 239 8.61 -4.84 -8.06
CA GLY A 239 7.37 -4.99 -8.82
C GLY A 239 6.13 -4.44 -8.14
N GLY A 240 6.29 -3.58 -7.13
CA GLY A 240 5.19 -2.85 -6.52
C GLY A 240 4.63 -1.78 -7.46
N TRP A 241 3.40 -1.34 -7.21
CA TRP A 241 2.84 -0.18 -7.92
C TRP A 241 3.73 1.06 -7.75
N VAL A 242 4.36 1.18 -6.57
CA VAL A 242 5.31 2.23 -6.21
C VAL A 242 6.47 1.63 -5.39
N MET A 243 7.55 2.39 -5.24
CA MET A 243 8.48 2.21 -4.12
C MET A 243 7.84 2.84 -2.89
N ALA A 244 7.20 2.02 -2.06
CA ALA A 244 6.37 2.49 -0.97
C ALA A 244 7.20 3.04 0.19
N ASP A 245 6.61 3.99 0.93
CA ASP A 245 7.06 4.30 2.28
C ASP A 245 7.00 3.06 3.19
N GLU A 246 7.88 3.00 4.18
CA GLU A 246 7.97 1.88 5.11
C GLU A 246 7.63 2.28 6.57
N ALA A 247 7.48 3.58 6.87
CA ALA A 247 7.24 4.08 8.24
C ALA A 247 5.74 4.25 8.54
N ASN A 248 5.07 5.01 7.68
CA ASN A 248 3.70 5.47 7.78
C ASN A 248 2.73 4.44 7.19
N SER A 249 3.12 3.74 6.13
CA SER A 249 2.24 2.80 5.43
C SER A 249 1.76 1.62 6.29
N HIS A 250 0.43 1.48 6.38
CA HIS A 250 -0.19 0.29 6.98
C HIS A 250 0.04 -0.95 6.10
N TYR A 251 0.31 -2.11 6.72
CA TYR A 251 0.66 -3.34 5.99
C TYR A 251 -0.37 -3.79 4.94
N PHE A 252 -1.67 -3.54 5.15
CA PHE A 252 -2.69 -3.80 4.12
C PHE A 252 -2.47 -2.97 2.85
N ALA A 253 -2.12 -1.68 2.97
CA ALA A 253 -1.87 -0.83 1.83
C ALA A 253 -0.54 -1.19 1.13
N LEU A 254 0.49 -1.59 1.90
CA LEU A 254 1.73 -2.15 1.36
C LEU A 254 1.49 -3.43 0.56
N LEU A 255 0.63 -4.31 1.07
CA LEU A 255 0.23 -5.53 0.39
C LEU A 255 -0.57 -5.21 -0.88
N ASP A 256 -1.54 -4.31 -0.81
CA ASP A 256 -2.40 -3.96 -1.95
C ASP A 256 -1.60 -3.36 -3.11
N GLN A 257 -0.67 -2.44 -2.84
CA GLN A 257 0.17 -1.86 -3.90
C GLN A 257 1.10 -2.91 -4.51
N LEU A 258 1.60 -3.87 -3.72
CA LEU A 258 2.43 -4.96 -4.20
C LEU A 258 1.62 -5.94 -5.06
N ILE A 259 0.40 -6.25 -4.62
CA ILE A 259 -0.56 -7.08 -5.36
C ILE A 259 -0.89 -6.45 -6.71
N GLU A 260 -1.24 -5.15 -6.75
CA GLU A 260 -1.60 -4.47 -7.99
C GLU A 260 -0.44 -4.50 -8.99
N GLY A 261 0.78 -4.18 -8.54
CA GLY A 261 1.98 -4.24 -9.38
C GLY A 261 2.29 -5.66 -9.89
N HIS A 262 2.35 -6.65 -9.00
CA HIS A 262 2.65 -8.05 -9.38
C HIS A 262 1.59 -8.64 -10.30
N GLN A 263 0.31 -8.36 -10.03
CA GLN A 263 -0.76 -8.82 -10.91
C GLN A 263 -0.67 -8.17 -12.29
N TRP A 264 -0.33 -6.88 -12.36
CA TRP A 264 -0.13 -6.19 -13.63
C TRP A 264 1.03 -6.81 -14.42
N ILE A 265 2.19 -7.01 -13.78
CA ILE A 265 3.38 -7.63 -14.41
C ILE A 265 3.04 -9.03 -14.92
N GLN A 266 2.45 -9.88 -14.08
CA GLN A 266 2.12 -11.26 -14.45
C GLN A 266 1.15 -11.32 -15.64
N ARG A 267 0.21 -10.38 -15.73
CA ARG A 267 -0.78 -10.32 -16.82
C ARG A 267 -0.18 -9.87 -18.15
N HIS A 268 0.65 -8.83 -18.13
CA HIS A 268 1.10 -8.17 -19.37
C HIS A 268 2.46 -8.68 -19.84
N LEU A 269 3.34 -9.05 -18.91
CA LEU A 269 4.74 -9.37 -19.17
C LEU A 269 5.06 -10.84 -18.91
N GLY A 270 4.30 -11.52 -18.05
CA GLY A 270 4.47 -12.95 -17.77
C GLY A 270 5.71 -13.29 -16.92
N VAL A 271 6.33 -12.29 -16.30
CA VAL A 271 7.52 -12.43 -15.44
C VAL A 271 7.16 -12.28 -13.95
N LYS A 272 8.05 -12.75 -13.07
CA LYS A 272 7.93 -12.58 -11.62
C LYS A 272 9.20 -11.94 -11.05
N PRO A 273 9.11 -10.76 -10.40
CA PRO A 273 10.25 -10.15 -9.70
C PRO A 273 10.84 -11.09 -8.64
N SER A 274 12.17 -11.08 -8.50
CA SER A 274 12.91 -11.96 -7.58
C SER A 274 13.72 -11.22 -6.52
N SER A 275 13.99 -9.93 -6.76
CA SER A 275 14.82 -9.07 -5.91
C SER A 275 14.09 -7.75 -5.62
N GLY A 276 14.11 -7.34 -4.35
CA GLY A 276 13.59 -6.07 -3.89
C GLY A 276 14.63 -4.96 -4.07
N TRP A 277 14.15 -3.77 -4.35
CA TRP A 277 14.92 -2.55 -4.55
C TRP A 277 14.17 -1.41 -3.86
N ALA A 278 14.73 -0.92 -2.75
CA ALA A 278 14.16 0.13 -1.91
C ALA A 278 15.27 1.13 -1.59
N ILE A 279 15.56 2.02 -2.53
CA ILE A 279 16.68 2.96 -2.41
C ILE A 279 16.29 4.30 -1.76
N ASP A 280 15.02 4.65 -1.78
CA ASP A 280 14.53 5.96 -1.35
C ASP A 280 13.51 6.00 -0.20
N PRO A 281 12.95 4.89 0.32
CA PRO A 281 12.18 4.94 1.55
C PRO A 281 12.99 5.49 2.71
N PHE A 282 12.31 6.28 3.51
CA PHE A 282 12.83 7.08 4.60
C PHE A 282 12.97 6.24 5.88
N GLY A 283 14.00 5.39 5.88
CA GLY A 283 14.14 4.29 6.84
C GLY A 283 13.47 3.02 6.32
N HIS A 284 13.77 1.87 6.93
CA HIS A 284 13.28 0.57 6.44
C HIS A 284 12.66 -0.29 7.53
N SER A 285 11.54 -0.94 7.19
CA SER A 285 10.70 -1.73 8.08
C SER A 285 10.84 -3.23 7.82
N PRO A 286 10.96 -4.06 8.86
CA PRO A 286 10.88 -5.51 8.71
C PRO A 286 9.50 -5.97 8.21
N SER A 287 8.47 -5.12 8.27
CA SER A 287 7.16 -5.42 7.66
C SER A 287 7.26 -5.59 6.15
N MET A 288 8.04 -4.72 5.47
CA MET A 288 8.21 -4.82 4.02
C MET A 288 8.99 -6.07 3.64
N THR A 289 10.02 -6.44 4.40
CA THR A 289 10.77 -7.68 4.16
C THR A 289 9.90 -8.92 4.31
N TYR A 290 9.03 -8.96 5.32
CA TYR A 290 8.08 -10.05 5.51
C TYR A 290 7.13 -10.20 4.31
N LEU A 291 6.58 -9.08 3.82
CA LEU A 291 5.69 -9.07 2.66
C LEU A 291 6.41 -9.49 1.38
N LEU A 292 7.62 -9.00 1.13
CA LEU A 292 8.42 -9.39 -0.03
C LEU A 292 8.78 -10.88 -0.01
N LYS A 293 9.17 -11.41 1.15
CA LYS A 293 9.41 -12.84 1.32
C LYS A 293 8.15 -13.66 1.03
N GLY A 294 7.00 -13.22 1.53
CA GLY A 294 5.69 -13.82 1.25
C GLY A 294 5.28 -13.78 -0.22
N ALA A 295 5.67 -12.73 -0.95
CA ALA A 295 5.51 -12.62 -2.41
C ALA A 295 6.49 -13.52 -3.19
N GLY A 296 7.48 -14.12 -2.52
CA GLY A 296 8.45 -15.05 -3.08
C GLY A 296 9.75 -14.40 -3.58
N LEU A 297 10.05 -13.17 -3.14
CA LEU A 297 11.35 -12.56 -3.34
C LEU A 297 12.36 -13.17 -2.36
N GLN A 298 13.62 -13.24 -2.77
CA GLN A 298 14.69 -13.87 -2.00
C GLN A 298 15.74 -12.87 -1.51
N ASN A 299 15.82 -11.71 -2.16
CA ASN A 299 16.84 -10.70 -1.89
C ASN A 299 16.20 -9.31 -1.85
N MET A 300 16.85 -8.37 -1.18
CA MET A 300 16.45 -6.96 -1.13
C MET A 300 17.68 -6.06 -1.02
N VAL A 301 17.66 -4.94 -1.73
CA VAL A 301 18.61 -3.83 -1.56
C VAL A 301 17.92 -2.69 -0.82
N ILE A 302 18.58 -2.18 0.23
CA ILE A 302 18.15 -1.01 1.00
C ILE A 302 19.25 0.05 1.03
N GLN A 303 18.87 1.31 1.23
CA GLN A 303 19.83 2.42 1.20
C GLN A 303 19.70 3.39 2.37
N ARG A 304 18.54 3.98 2.67
CA ARG A 304 18.47 5.08 3.66
C ARG A 304 18.42 4.55 5.09
N VAL A 305 19.59 4.14 5.57
CA VAL A 305 19.86 3.74 6.96
C VAL A 305 20.79 4.77 7.61
N HIS A 306 20.60 5.02 8.91
CA HIS A 306 21.42 5.97 9.67
C HIS A 306 22.92 5.72 9.46
N TYR A 307 23.70 6.77 9.19
CA TYR A 307 25.10 6.66 8.79
C TYR A 307 25.99 5.96 9.83
N ALA A 308 25.72 6.14 11.13
CA ALA A 308 26.43 5.45 12.20
C ALA A 308 26.23 3.92 12.15
N ILE A 309 25.03 3.47 11.76
CA ILE A 309 24.71 2.05 11.57
C ILE A 309 25.44 1.54 10.33
N LYS A 310 25.39 2.27 9.20
CA LYS A 310 26.17 1.94 8.00
C LYS A 310 27.66 1.79 8.34
N LYS A 311 28.23 2.73 9.09
CA LYS A 311 29.63 2.71 9.55
C LYS A 311 29.93 1.50 10.43
N HIS A 312 29.03 1.14 11.35
CA HIS A 312 29.17 -0.03 12.21
C HIS A 312 29.19 -1.33 11.40
N PHE A 313 28.18 -1.53 10.55
CA PHE A 313 28.06 -2.71 9.70
C PHE A 313 29.20 -2.81 8.69
N ALA A 314 29.65 -1.68 8.14
CA ALA A 314 30.80 -1.61 7.24
C ALA A 314 32.11 -2.05 7.91
N ARG A 315 32.35 -1.66 9.18
CA ARG A 315 33.53 -2.10 9.94
C ARG A 315 33.55 -3.59 10.22
N GLN A 316 32.37 -4.19 10.41
CA GLN A 316 32.21 -5.62 10.69
C GLN A 316 31.99 -6.46 9.43
N GLN A 317 31.97 -5.82 8.25
CA GLN A 317 31.61 -6.44 6.98
C GLN A 317 30.29 -7.22 7.06
N THR A 318 29.27 -6.62 7.68
CA THR A 318 27.94 -7.21 7.88
C THR A 318 26.84 -6.47 7.14
N LEU A 319 27.21 -5.60 6.18
CA LEU A 319 26.27 -4.90 5.29
C LEU A 319 25.39 -5.85 4.45
N GLU A 320 25.77 -7.12 4.34
CA GLU A 320 24.94 -8.19 3.81
C GLU A 320 24.56 -9.15 4.92
N PHE A 321 23.26 -9.32 5.15
CA PHE A 321 22.72 -10.10 6.26
C PHE A 321 21.40 -10.77 5.89
N LEU A 322 21.06 -11.87 6.58
CA LEU A 322 19.72 -12.46 6.51
C LEU A 322 18.80 -11.66 7.43
N TRP A 323 17.91 -10.86 6.86
CA TRP A 323 16.96 -10.07 7.63
C TRP A 323 15.77 -10.93 8.04
N ARG A 324 15.69 -11.27 9.32
CA ARG A 324 14.66 -12.11 9.93
C ARG A 324 13.71 -11.28 10.79
N GLN A 325 12.45 -11.68 10.87
CA GLN A 325 11.50 -11.06 11.81
C GLN A 325 11.91 -11.32 13.25
N ASN A 326 11.76 -10.34 14.14
CA ASN A 326 12.16 -10.44 15.54
C ASN A 326 11.49 -11.59 16.30
N TRP A 327 10.32 -11.99 15.84
CA TRP A 327 9.49 -13.04 16.42
C TRP A 327 9.65 -14.38 15.69
N ASP A 328 10.40 -14.46 14.59
CA ASP A 328 10.59 -15.74 13.90
C ASP A 328 11.83 -16.44 14.46
N SER A 329 11.63 -17.60 15.08
CA SER A 329 12.73 -18.48 15.50
C SER A 329 13.25 -19.36 14.36
N SER A 330 12.55 -19.40 13.22
CA SER A 330 12.90 -20.18 12.02
C SER A 330 13.48 -19.31 10.91
N SER A 331 14.07 -19.92 9.88
CA SER A 331 14.56 -19.21 8.67
C SER A 331 13.45 -18.87 7.66
N ARG A 332 12.18 -19.08 8.01
CA ARG A 332 11.06 -18.95 7.07
C ARG A 332 10.87 -17.53 6.58
N SER A 333 11.11 -16.54 7.45
CA SER A 333 11.03 -15.12 7.10
C SER A 333 12.33 -14.50 6.58
N ASP A 334 13.41 -15.28 6.44
CA ASP A 334 14.71 -14.75 6.03
C ASP A 334 14.68 -14.24 4.60
N ILE A 335 15.10 -12.98 4.43
CA ILE A 335 15.43 -12.41 3.13
C ILE A 335 16.90 -11.95 3.16
N THR A 336 17.65 -12.22 2.10
CA THR A 336 19.01 -11.69 1.97
C THR A 336 18.92 -10.19 1.74
N CYS A 337 19.40 -9.39 2.68
CA CYS A 337 19.41 -7.95 2.60
C CYS A 337 20.82 -7.45 2.28
N HIS A 338 20.93 -6.56 1.29
CA HIS A 338 22.14 -5.81 0.98
C HIS A 338 21.90 -4.35 1.35
N MET A 339 22.56 -3.87 2.40
CA MET A 339 22.58 -2.46 2.78
C MET A 339 23.70 -1.75 2.03
N MET A 340 23.33 -0.80 1.19
CA MET A 340 24.30 0.05 0.51
C MET A 340 25.11 0.88 1.54
N PRO A 341 26.43 1.05 1.37
CA PRO A 341 27.30 1.54 2.44
C PRO A 341 27.37 3.06 2.60
N PHE A 342 27.03 3.81 1.55
CA PHE A 342 27.33 5.24 1.45
C PHE A 342 26.07 6.10 1.52
N TYR A 343 26.27 7.42 1.40
CA TYR A 343 25.28 8.45 1.72
C TYR A 343 24.05 8.45 0.78
N SER A 344 24.25 8.32 -0.52
CA SER A 344 23.20 8.39 -1.55
C SER A 344 23.22 7.15 -2.46
N TYR A 345 22.16 6.98 -3.26
CA TYR A 345 22.11 6.03 -4.37
C TYR A 345 22.57 6.66 -5.70
N ASP A 346 22.93 7.94 -5.71
CA ASP A 346 23.50 8.61 -6.88
C ASP A 346 24.86 8.01 -7.30
N VAL A 347 25.31 8.29 -8.53
CA VAL A 347 26.61 7.80 -9.04
C VAL A 347 27.81 8.23 -8.15
N PRO A 348 27.91 9.49 -7.68
CA PRO A 348 28.98 9.90 -6.77
C PRO A 348 29.10 9.07 -5.48
N HIS A 349 28.01 8.51 -4.96
CA HIS A 349 28.01 7.75 -3.72
C HIS A 349 27.81 6.25 -3.92
N THR A 350 27.97 5.72 -5.14
CA THR A 350 27.77 4.29 -5.42
C THR A 350 28.98 3.59 -6.00
N CYS A 351 29.91 4.30 -6.64
CA CYS A 351 31.13 3.70 -7.17
C CYS A 351 32.13 3.30 -6.06
N GLY A 352 32.21 4.06 -4.97
CA GLY A 352 33.20 3.90 -3.92
C GLY A 352 33.14 5.02 -2.88
N PRO A 353 34.08 5.04 -1.92
CA PRO A 353 34.04 5.95 -0.78
C PRO A 353 34.35 7.42 -1.10
N ASN A 354 34.99 7.73 -2.24
CA ASN A 354 35.38 9.09 -2.59
C ASN A 354 34.48 9.68 -3.68
N PRO A 355 33.50 10.53 -3.31
CA PRO A 355 32.54 11.03 -4.27
C PRO A 355 33.14 12.03 -5.26
N SER A 356 34.28 12.67 -4.93
CA SER A 356 35.00 13.52 -5.89
C SER A 356 35.61 12.73 -7.04
N VAL A 357 35.94 11.45 -6.80
CA VAL A 357 36.41 10.50 -7.83
C VAL A 357 35.21 9.89 -8.56
N CYS A 358 34.22 9.37 -7.83
CA CYS A 358 33.06 8.71 -8.43
C CYS A 358 32.25 9.62 -9.35
N CYS A 359 32.15 10.91 -9.02
CA CYS A 359 31.47 11.88 -9.88
C CYS A 359 32.12 12.01 -11.28
N GLN A 360 33.42 11.72 -11.41
CA GLN A 360 34.13 11.72 -12.69
C GLN A 360 33.75 10.51 -13.59
N PHE A 361 32.96 9.57 -13.06
CA PHE A 361 32.42 8.41 -13.77
C PHE A 361 30.89 8.48 -13.92
N ASP A 362 30.29 9.65 -13.66
CA ASP A 362 28.93 9.97 -14.09
C ASP A 362 28.99 10.77 -15.40
N PHE A 363 28.92 10.08 -16.54
CA PHE A 363 29.12 10.70 -17.85
C PHE A 363 27.96 11.62 -18.29
N HIS A 364 26.87 11.71 -17.52
CA HIS A 364 25.87 12.77 -17.72
C HIS A 364 26.37 14.15 -17.27
N ARG A 365 27.39 14.18 -16.38
CA ARG A 365 28.01 15.41 -15.88
C ARG A 365 29.17 15.88 -16.75
N LEU A 366 29.30 15.35 -17.98
CA LEU A 366 30.29 15.80 -18.95
C LEU A 366 30.17 17.32 -19.18
N PRO A 367 31.29 18.04 -19.37
CA PRO A 367 31.28 19.47 -19.60
C PRO A 367 30.35 19.88 -20.75
N GLY A 368 29.66 21.02 -20.60
CA GLY A 368 28.68 21.53 -21.57
C GLY A 368 27.22 21.18 -21.25
N GLY A 369 26.98 20.30 -20.27
CA GLY A 369 25.64 20.02 -19.74
C GLY A 369 25.18 21.00 -18.63
N ARG A 370 23.97 20.76 -18.11
CA ARG A 370 23.38 21.53 -16.99
C ARG A 370 23.79 21.00 -15.61
N VAL A 371 24.30 19.78 -15.55
CA VAL A 371 24.68 19.10 -14.31
C VAL A 371 26.20 19.04 -14.23
N PHE A 372 26.78 19.35 -13.08
CA PHE A 372 28.22 19.36 -12.85
C PHE A 372 28.58 18.60 -11.57
N CYS A 373 29.87 18.31 -11.40
CA CYS A 373 30.39 17.71 -10.17
C CYS A 373 30.62 18.79 -9.10
N PRO A 374 29.96 18.71 -7.93
CA PRO A 374 30.15 19.68 -6.84
C PRO A 374 31.60 19.78 -6.36
N TRP A 375 32.37 18.70 -6.48
CA TRP A 375 33.79 18.64 -6.12
C TRP A 375 34.74 19.30 -7.12
N ARG A 376 34.21 20.00 -8.14
CA ARG A 376 34.96 20.80 -9.12
C ARG A 376 35.95 20.02 -10.00
N ILE A 377 35.80 18.70 -10.06
CA ILE A 377 36.51 17.83 -11.00
C ILE A 377 35.47 17.20 -11.92
N SER A 378 35.46 17.62 -13.17
CA SER A 378 34.49 17.13 -14.16
C SER A 378 34.89 15.74 -14.69
N PRO A 379 33.92 14.90 -15.07
CA PRO A 379 34.19 13.70 -15.85
C PRO A 379 34.83 14.06 -17.20
N GLN A 380 35.58 13.10 -17.74
CA GLN A 380 36.19 13.20 -19.07
C GLN A 380 35.75 12.02 -19.91
N PRO A 381 35.56 12.18 -21.24
CA PRO A 381 35.34 11.04 -22.12
C PRO A 381 36.50 10.05 -22.03
N ILE A 382 36.19 8.76 -22.03
CA ILE A 382 37.18 7.69 -22.02
C ILE A 382 37.72 7.53 -23.43
N THR A 383 39.02 7.70 -23.59
CA THR A 383 39.77 7.59 -24.85
C THR A 383 40.88 6.56 -24.71
N LYS A 384 41.55 6.23 -25.82
CA LYS A 384 42.66 5.26 -25.76
C LYS A 384 43.84 5.79 -24.94
N GLU A 385 43.98 7.10 -24.87
CA GLU A 385 45.09 7.79 -24.20
C GLU A 385 44.90 7.86 -22.68
N ASN A 386 43.65 7.89 -22.18
CA ASN A 386 43.38 8.00 -20.74
C ASN A 386 42.78 6.73 -20.10
N VAL A 387 42.38 5.72 -20.89
CA VAL A 387 41.64 4.55 -20.38
C VAL A 387 42.37 3.84 -19.24
N GLU A 388 43.69 3.71 -19.29
CA GLU A 388 44.49 3.08 -18.23
C GLU A 388 44.39 3.85 -16.91
N GLU A 389 44.72 5.15 -16.92
CA GLU A 389 44.62 6.00 -15.73
C GLU A 389 43.20 6.02 -15.16
N ARG A 390 42.19 6.13 -16.02
CA ARG A 390 40.78 6.15 -15.62
C ARG A 390 40.31 4.80 -15.07
N ALA A 391 40.70 3.69 -15.68
CA ALA A 391 40.34 2.36 -15.24
C ALA A 391 40.96 2.04 -13.88
N LEU A 392 42.23 2.39 -13.67
CA LEU A 392 42.90 2.19 -12.38
C LEU A 392 42.29 3.05 -11.28
N LEU A 393 41.91 4.30 -11.58
CA LEU A 393 41.24 5.17 -10.60
C LEU A 393 39.85 4.65 -10.21
N LEU A 394 39.08 4.14 -11.17
CA LEU A 394 37.78 3.52 -10.88
C LEU A 394 37.94 2.21 -10.10
N LEU A 395 38.91 1.39 -10.48
CA LEU A 395 39.18 0.12 -9.83
C LEU A 395 39.61 0.30 -8.37
N ASP A 396 40.39 1.33 -8.06
CA ASP A 396 40.70 1.71 -6.67
C ASP A 396 39.42 1.93 -5.84
N GLN A 397 38.44 2.66 -6.40
CA GLN A 397 37.15 2.89 -5.73
C GLN A 397 36.35 1.60 -5.54
N TYR A 398 36.31 0.72 -6.55
CA TYR A 398 35.68 -0.59 -6.45
C TYR A 398 36.36 -1.48 -5.40
N ARG A 399 37.69 -1.50 -5.37
CA ARG A 399 38.47 -2.26 -4.39
C ARG A 399 38.18 -1.77 -2.98
N GLN A 400 38.23 -0.46 -2.73
CA GLN A 400 37.86 0.10 -1.42
C GLN A 400 36.43 -0.25 -1.03
N LYS A 401 35.44 -0.11 -1.93
CA LYS A 401 34.06 -0.49 -1.66
C LYS A 401 33.94 -1.98 -1.30
N SER A 402 34.62 -2.86 -2.03
CA SER A 402 34.55 -4.31 -1.82
C SER A 402 35.08 -4.74 -0.45
N ARG A 403 36.01 -3.97 0.16
CA ARG A 403 36.50 -4.23 1.52
C ARG A 403 35.42 -4.08 2.60
N LEU A 404 34.28 -3.46 2.28
CA LEU A 404 33.14 -3.35 3.21
C LEU A 404 32.24 -4.59 3.21
N PHE A 405 32.47 -5.53 2.30
CA PHE A 405 31.67 -6.75 2.13
C PHE A 405 32.53 -8.01 2.32
N ARG A 406 31.86 -9.15 2.51
CA ARG A 406 32.53 -10.46 2.70
C ARG A 406 32.74 -11.22 1.41
N THR A 407 31.95 -10.92 0.38
CA THR A 407 32.00 -11.61 -0.90
C THR A 407 32.95 -10.88 -1.85
N SER A 408 33.45 -11.59 -2.86
CA SER A 408 34.20 -10.99 -3.97
C SER A 408 33.28 -10.40 -5.03
N VAL A 409 31.97 -10.27 -4.75
CA VAL A 409 30.96 -9.77 -5.68
C VAL A 409 30.53 -8.37 -5.24
N LEU A 410 30.67 -7.39 -6.10
CA LEU A 410 30.40 -5.99 -5.81
C LEU A 410 29.24 -5.46 -6.65
N LEU A 411 28.17 -5.04 -5.97
CA LEU A 411 27.08 -4.28 -6.59
C LEU A 411 27.46 -2.80 -6.71
N VAL A 412 27.31 -2.22 -7.91
CA VAL A 412 27.57 -0.80 -8.20
C VAL A 412 26.37 -0.22 -8.94
N PRO A 413 25.41 0.41 -8.25
CA PRO A 413 24.33 1.12 -8.91
C PRO A 413 24.87 2.25 -9.81
N LEU A 414 24.27 2.45 -10.98
CA LEU A 414 24.60 3.52 -11.92
C LEU A 414 23.32 4.25 -12.31
N GLY A 415 22.94 5.22 -11.47
CA GLY A 415 21.69 5.96 -11.64
C GLY A 415 21.59 7.09 -10.64
N ASP A 416 20.43 7.74 -10.66
CA ASP A 416 20.01 8.88 -9.84
C ASP A 416 18.51 9.14 -10.16
N ASP A 417 17.96 10.23 -9.65
CA ASP A 417 16.60 10.68 -9.96
C ASP A 417 16.42 11.01 -11.45
N PHE A 418 15.39 10.42 -12.06
CA PHE A 418 14.97 10.64 -13.44
C PHE A 418 16.14 10.67 -14.45
N ARG A 419 17.09 9.73 -14.31
CA ARG A 419 18.20 9.56 -15.26
C ARG A 419 17.75 8.80 -16.49
N PHE A 420 18.60 8.80 -17.52
CA PHE A 420 18.38 8.13 -18.80
C PHE A 420 17.25 8.74 -19.64
N VAL A 421 16.99 10.05 -19.47
CA VAL A 421 15.97 10.79 -20.22
C VAL A 421 16.40 11.04 -21.65
N ASP A 422 17.65 11.49 -21.84
CA ASP A 422 18.17 11.84 -23.16
C ASP A 422 18.85 10.64 -23.83
N SER A 423 18.62 10.47 -25.13
CA SER A 423 19.24 9.39 -25.91
C SER A 423 20.77 9.45 -25.89
N SER A 424 21.35 10.67 -25.90
CA SER A 424 22.79 10.89 -25.81
C SER A 424 23.38 10.47 -24.45
N GLU A 425 22.59 10.56 -23.38
CA GLU A 425 23.01 10.15 -22.05
C GLU A 425 23.24 8.64 -21.97
N TRP A 426 22.30 7.86 -22.54
CA TRP A 426 22.45 6.41 -22.65
C TRP A 426 23.74 6.02 -23.35
N ASP A 427 24.06 6.69 -24.46
CA ASP A 427 25.26 6.40 -25.24
C ASP A 427 26.52 6.86 -24.53
N ALA A 428 26.49 8.03 -23.87
CA ALA A 428 27.63 8.53 -23.10
C ALA A 428 27.94 7.61 -21.91
N GLN A 429 26.94 7.18 -21.14
CA GLN A 429 27.16 6.23 -20.04
C GLN A 429 27.67 4.89 -20.59
N PHE A 430 26.96 4.29 -21.53
CA PHE A 430 27.31 2.96 -22.03
C PHE A 430 28.69 2.92 -22.71
N SER A 431 28.95 3.83 -23.65
CA SER A 431 30.20 3.78 -24.44
C SER A 431 31.46 4.03 -23.60
N ASN A 432 31.37 4.87 -22.57
CA ASN A 432 32.50 5.13 -21.68
C ASN A 432 32.72 3.98 -20.69
N TYR A 433 31.65 3.46 -20.06
CA TYR A 433 31.77 2.28 -19.19
C TYR A 433 32.24 1.05 -19.97
N GLN A 434 31.76 0.85 -21.21
CA GLN A 434 32.19 -0.29 -22.01
C GLN A 434 33.70 -0.25 -22.32
N LYS A 435 34.29 0.92 -22.60
CA LYS A 435 35.74 1.04 -22.79
C LYS A 435 36.52 0.68 -21.52
N LEU A 436 36.01 1.06 -20.35
CA LEU A 436 36.62 0.71 -19.06
C LEU A 436 36.51 -0.80 -18.80
N PHE A 437 35.36 -1.40 -19.13
CA PHE A 437 35.15 -2.83 -19.00
C PHE A 437 36.03 -3.62 -19.96
N ASP A 438 36.12 -3.19 -21.22
CA ASP A 438 37.00 -3.80 -22.23
C ASP A 438 38.48 -3.74 -21.77
N TYR A 439 38.89 -2.64 -21.12
CA TYR A 439 40.22 -2.51 -20.52
C TYR A 439 40.43 -3.53 -19.38
N PHE A 440 39.47 -3.67 -18.46
CA PHE A 440 39.55 -4.68 -17.39
C PHE A 440 39.63 -6.11 -17.93
N GLU A 441 38.86 -6.45 -18.97
CA GLU A 441 38.90 -7.77 -19.59
C GLU A 441 40.24 -8.06 -20.30
N GLN A 442 40.92 -7.03 -20.81
CA GLN A 442 42.23 -7.14 -21.45
C GLN A 442 43.41 -7.25 -20.47
N HIS A 443 43.19 -6.90 -19.20
CA HIS A 443 44.23 -6.82 -18.16
C HIS A 443 43.92 -7.77 -16.99
N PRO A 444 44.01 -9.10 -17.20
CA PRO A 444 43.66 -10.11 -16.19
C PRO A 444 44.50 -10.02 -14.91
N GLU A 445 45.69 -9.43 -14.96
CA GLU A 445 46.56 -9.13 -13.82
C GLU A 445 45.95 -8.13 -12.84
N LEU A 446 44.90 -7.40 -13.22
CA LEU A 446 44.15 -6.53 -12.32
C LEU A 446 43.19 -7.31 -11.42
N HIS A 447 43.01 -8.61 -11.65
CA HIS A 447 42.16 -9.50 -10.86
C HIS A 447 40.72 -8.96 -10.69
N VAL A 448 40.15 -8.40 -11.76
CA VAL A 448 38.78 -7.89 -11.80
C VAL A 448 38.04 -8.48 -12.99
N LYS A 449 36.76 -8.81 -12.79
CA LYS A 449 35.84 -9.29 -13.82
C LYS A 449 34.57 -8.46 -13.78
N VAL A 450 34.12 -8.00 -14.95
CA VAL A 450 32.82 -7.33 -15.07
C VAL A 450 31.81 -8.38 -15.50
N SER A 451 30.85 -8.67 -14.63
CA SER A 451 29.95 -9.81 -14.85
C SER A 451 28.57 -9.41 -15.34
N LYS A 452 27.97 -10.34 -16.10
CA LYS A 452 26.65 -10.22 -16.71
C LYS A 452 25.56 -11.03 -16.01
N LEU A 453 25.91 -11.94 -15.08
CA LEU A 453 24.98 -12.86 -14.42
C LEU A 453 25.39 -13.12 -12.96
N ARG A 454 24.43 -13.12 -12.03
CA ARG A 454 24.67 -13.44 -10.60
C ARG A 454 24.96 -14.94 -10.41
N SER A 455 26.04 -15.28 -9.70
CA SER A 455 26.11 -16.52 -8.91
C SER A 455 27.06 -16.44 -7.72
N THR A 456 26.55 -16.65 -6.51
CA THR A 456 26.87 -17.76 -5.58
C THR A 456 26.43 -17.40 -4.17
N GLY A 457 25.82 -18.37 -3.48
CA GLY A 457 25.40 -18.26 -2.08
C GLY A 457 26.58 -18.48 -1.13
N ARG A 458 26.64 -17.64 -0.10
CA ARG A 458 27.47 -17.82 1.09
C ARG A 458 26.61 -17.63 2.34
N GLU A 459 27.12 -18.09 3.47
CA GLU A 459 26.50 -17.90 4.78
C GLU A 459 26.62 -16.43 5.21
N PHE A 460 25.47 -15.77 5.35
CA PHE A 460 25.36 -14.42 5.89
C PHE A 460 24.98 -14.46 7.37
N THR A 461 25.39 -13.45 8.14
CA THR A 461 24.94 -13.29 9.52
C THR A 461 23.47 -12.91 9.56
N HIS A 462 22.74 -13.40 10.56
CA HIS A 462 21.36 -12.98 10.79
C HIS A 462 21.32 -11.55 11.36
N GLY A 463 20.37 -10.76 10.90
CA GLY A 463 20.04 -9.44 11.45
C GLY A 463 18.54 -9.33 11.70
N CYS A 464 18.15 -8.72 12.82
CA CYS A 464 16.74 -8.45 13.12
C CYS A 464 16.57 -7.06 13.77
N GLY A 465 15.40 -6.47 13.61
CA GLY A 465 15.09 -5.08 13.98
C GLY A 465 14.63 -4.26 12.78
N ASP A 466 14.39 -2.97 13.03
CA ASP A 466 13.95 -1.97 12.06
C ASP A 466 14.98 -0.83 11.93
N PHE A 467 15.12 -0.26 10.74
CA PHE A 467 16.07 0.84 10.50
C PHE A 467 15.39 2.21 10.68
N PHE A 468 14.67 2.38 11.79
CA PHE A 468 14.01 3.62 12.20
C PHE A 468 14.65 4.20 13.48
N THR A 469 14.51 5.49 13.81
CA THR A 469 13.78 6.57 13.11
C THR A 469 14.64 7.23 12.03
N TYR A 470 14.04 7.41 10.86
CA TYR A 470 14.28 8.54 9.97
C TYR A 470 13.05 9.47 10.10
N ALA A 471 13.21 10.78 10.16
CA ALA A 471 12.18 11.68 10.71
C ALA A 471 11.77 12.83 9.78
N ASP A 472 10.46 12.94 9.47
CA ASP A 472 9.81 14.22 9.07
C ASP A 472 8.25 14.38 9.23
N ARG A 473 7.46 13.44 9.81
CA ARG A 473 6.15 13.62 10.58
C ARG A 473 4.80 13.03 10.04
N ASP A 474 3.89 12.82 11.01
CA ASP A 474 2.39 12.68 11.08
C ASP A 474 1.64 11.38 10.64
N ASP A 475 0.47 11.10 11.27
CA ASP A 475 -0.12 9.76 11.50
C ASP A 475 -1.65 9.57 11.20
N HIS A 476 -2.17 10.03 10.05
CA HIS A 476 -3.61 9.88 9.71
C HIS A 476 -3.89 9.08 8.41
N TYR A 477 -4.24 7.78 8.51
CA TYR A 477 -4.48 6.89 7.35
C TYR A 477 -5.95 6.59 7.06
N TRP A 478 -6.30 6.69 5.78
CA TRP A 478 -7.66 6.48 5.26
C TRP A 478 -7.70 5.22 4.38
N SER A 479 -7.41 4.04 4.93
CA SER A 479 -7.29 2.78 4.15
C SER A 479 -8.45 1.78 4.32
N GLY A 480 -9.23 1.88 5.41
CA GLY A 480 -10.20 0.83 5.77
C GLY A 480 -11.39 0.63 4.82
N TYR A 481 -11.82 1.66 4.09
CA TYR A 481 -12.98 1.55 3.19
C TYR A 481 -12.67 0.81 1.88
N TYR A 482 -11.41 0.78 1.45
CA TYR A 482 -10.98 0.07 0.23
C TYR A 482 -11.22 -1.43 0.39
N THR A 483 -10.70 -2.02 1.47
CA THR A 483 -10.85 -3.45 1.78
C THR A 483 -12.31 -3.85 2.00
N ALA A 484 -13.07 -3.03 2.74
CA ALA A 484 -14.48 -3.31 3.01
C ALA A 484 -15.34 -3.33 1.72
N THR A 485 -15.04 -2.43 0.76
CA THR A 485 -15.74 -2.37 -0.54
C THR A 485 -15.44 -3.60 -1.39
N GLU A 486 -14.18 -4.06 -1.43
CA GLU A 486 -13.79 -5.25 -2.19
C GLU A 486 -14.46 -6.53 -1.66
N ILE A 487 -14.55 -6.67 -0.34
CA ILE A 487 -15.25 -7.79 0.29
C ILE A 487 -16.72 -7.77 -0.12
N LEU A 488 -17.40 -6.63 0.02
CA LEU A 488 -18.82 -6.49 -0.28
C LEU A 488 -19.13 -6.76 -1.77
N PHE A 489 -18.29 -6.24 -2.67
CA PHE A 489 -18.39 -6.52 -4.10
C PHE A 489 -18.16 -8.00 -4.42
N SER A 490 -17.17 -8.63 -3.81
CA SER A 490 -16.88 -10.07 -4.01
C SER A 490 -18.04 -10.96 -3.55
N LEU A 491 -18.67 -10.65 -2.41
CA LEU A 491 -19.88 -11.32 -1.93
C LEU A 491 -21.05 -11.17 -2.93
N THR A 492 -21.16 -9.99 -3.56
CA THR A 492 -22.19 -9.73 -4.56
C THR A 492 -21.98 -10.56 -5.82
N LEU A 493 -20.74 -10.65 -6.31
CA LEU A 493 -20.40 -11.51 -7.45
C LEU A 493 -20.68 -12.99 -7.19
N ALA A 494 -20.35 -13.47 -5.99
CA ALA A 494 -20.64 -14.83 -5.54
C ALA A 494 -22.15 -15.11 -5.57
N GLU A 495 -22.95 -14.22 -4.97
CA GLU A 495 -24.40 -14.38 -4.89
C GLU A 495 -25.07 -14.34 -6.27
N MET A 496 -24.65 -13.46 -7.18
CA MET A 496 -25.18 -13.42 -8.55
C MET A 496 -25.00 -14.75 -9.30
N ARG A 497 -23.84 -15.39 -9.13
CA ARG A 497 -23.53 -16.67 -9.77
C ARG A 497 -24.37 -17.80 -9.20
N ARG A 498 -24.55 -17.82 -7.88
CA ARG A 498 -25.46 -18.76 -7.20
C ARG A 498 -26.90 -18.59 -7.67
N PHE A 499 -27.35 -17.34 -7.78
CA PHE A 499 -28.70 -17.01 -8.25
C PHE A 499 -28.94 -17.48 -9.69
N ARG A 500 -28.00 -17.26 -10.62
CA ARG A 500 -28.14 -17.70 -12.02
C ARG A 500 -27.96 -19.21 -12.20
N GLY A 501 -27.20 -19.88 -11.34
CA GLY A 501 -26.93 -21.32 -11.40
C GLY A 501 -26.03 -21.77 -12.57
N ASP A 502 -25.78 -20.91 -13.55
CA ASP A 502 -24.91 -21.14 -14.72
C ASP A 502 -23.51 -20.51 -14.59
N GLY A 503 -23.21 -19.90 -13.44
CA GLY A 503 -21.94 -19.22 -13.16
C GLY A 503 -21.77 -17.87 -13.85
N ARG A 504 -22.77 -17.37 -14.59
CA ARG A 504 -22.73 -16.06 -15.24
C ARG A 504 -23.22 -14.97 -14.29
N LEU A 505 -22.80 -13.73 -14.55
CA LEU A 505 -23.27 -12.54 -13.82
C LEU A 505 -24.62 -12.08 -14.38
N VAL A 506 -25.36 -11.31 -13.59
CA VAL A 506 -26.63 -10.69 -14.02
C VAL A 506 -26.32 -9.47 -14.87
N ASP A 507 -26.95 -9.39 -16.05
CA ASP A 507 -26.61 -8.40 -17.08
C ASP A 507 -26.95 -6.95 -16.67
N ASP A 508 -27.98 -6.77 -15.83
CA ASP A 508 -28.39 -5.46 -15.32
C ASP A 508 -27.46 -4.92 -14.21
N PHE A 509 -26.66 -5.78 -13.57
CA PHE A 509 -25.67 -5.32 -12.59
C PHE A 509 -24.38 -4.88 -13.30
N PRO A 510 -23.88 -3.65 -13.09
CA PRO A 510 -22.76 -3.07 -13.83
C PRO A 510 -21.39 -3.59 -13.33
N ALA A 511 -21.21 -4.92 -13.27
CA ALA A 511 -20.04 -5.56 -12.69
C ALA A 511 -18.71 -5.10 -13.32
N LYS A 512 -18.69 -4.92 -14.64
CA LYS A 512 -17.50 -4.48 -15.38
C LYS A 512 -17.07 -3.07 -14.95
N GLU A 513 -18.03 -2.16 -14.84
CA GLU A 513 -17.79 -0.78 -14.46
C GLU A 513 -17.36 -0.68 -12.99
N HIS A 514 -18.07 -1.37 -12.09
CA HIS A 514 -17.71 -1.43 -10.68
C HIS A 514 -16.32 -2.04 -10.44
N PHE A 515 -15.93 -3.06 -11.21
CA PHE A 515 -14.56 -3.57 -11.17
C PHE A 515 -13.52 -2.53 -11.65
N GLY A 516 -13.86 -1.73 -12.65
CA GLY A 516 -13.06 -0.58 -13.07
C GLY A 516 -12.88 0.44 -11.94
N ARG A 517 -13.97 0.80 -11.26
CA ARG A 517 -13.98 1.71 -10.09
C ARG A 517 -13.13 1.17 -8.92
N LEU A 518 -13.23 -0.12 -8.61
CA LEU A 518 -12.36 -0.79 -7.64
C LEU A 518 -10.88 -0.69 -8.03
N THR A 519 -10.57 -0.93 -9.31
CA THR A 519 -9.20 -0.87 -9.83
C THR A 519 -8.63 0.54 -9.73
N VAL A 520 -9.43 1.57 -10.05
CA VAL A 520 -9.04 2.97 -9.82
C VAL A 520 -8.77 3.22 -8.34
N GLY A 521 -9.66 2.76 -7.46
CA GLY A 521 -9.49 2.89 -6.01
C GLY A 521 -8.19 2.26 -5.49
N ARG A 522 -7.92 1.01 -5.86
CA ARG A 522 -6.67 0.32 -5.53
C ARG A 522 -5.43 1.05 -6.04
N ARG A 523 -5.46 1.50 -7.30
CA ARG A 523 -4.31 2.20 -7.91
C ARG A 523 -4.06 3.56 -7.29
N SER A 524 -5.11 4.29 -6.92
CA SER A 524 -4.96 5.57 -6.22
C SER A 524 -4.44 5.39 -4.80
N LEU A 525 -4.96 4.41 -4.05
CA LEU A 525 -4.41 4.07 -2.73
C LEU A 525 -2.95 3.61 -2.85
N GLY A 526 -2.66 2.74 -3.82
CA GLY A 526 -1.33 2.20 -4.08
C GLY A 526 -0.34 3.28 -4.51
N LEU A 527 -0.77 4.25 -5.33
CA LEU A 527 0.02 5.41 -5.69
C LEU A 527 0.34 6.26 -4.46
N PHE A 528 -0.66 6.47 -3.59
CA PHE A 528 -0.49 7.21 -2.34
C PHE A 528 0.45 6.53 -1.34
N GLN A 529 0.82 5.26 -1.52
CA GLN A 529 1.84 4.62 -0.68
C GLN A 529 3.26 5.03 -1.04
N HIS A 530 3.48 5.82 -2.12
CA HIS A 530 4.80 6.32 -2.48
C HIS A 530 5.41 7.13 -1.32
N HIS A 531 6.74 7.06 -1.20
CA HIS A 531 7.51 7.69 -0.12
C HIS A 531 7.55 9.22 -0.16
N ASP A 532 6.92 9.90 -1.12
CA ASP A 532 6.60 11.35 -1.02
C ASP A 532 5.11 11.68 -0.88
N ALA A 533 4.25 10.67 -0.93
CA ALA A 533 2.81 10.85 -0.89
C ALA A 533 2.29 10.78 0.54
N VAL A 534 2.31 9.59 1.14
CA VAL A 534 1.79 9.36 2.49
C VAL A 534 2.63 10.03 3.58
N THR A 535 3.91 10.28 3.29
CA THR A 535 4.86 10.96 4.16
C THR A 535 4.64 12.47 4.23
N GLY A 536 3.91 13.05 3.26
CA GLY A 536 3.69 14.50 3.20
C GLY A 536 4.90 15.31 2.74
N THR A 537 5.85 14.71 2.03
CA THR A 537 7.09 15.38 1.56
C THR A 537 7.03 15.91 0.13
N ALA A 538 5.92 15.68 -0.59
CA ALA A 538 5.66 16.28 -1.90
C ALA A 538 5.23 17.76 -1.81
N ARG A 539 5.33 18.49 -2.94
CA ARG A 539 4.86 19.88 -3.04
C ARG A 539 3.34 19.98 -2.98
N ASP A 540 2.82 21.12 -2.51
CA ASP A 540 1.36 21.36 -2.36
C ASP A 540 0.51 20.97 -3.59
N PRO A 541 0.87 21.31 -4.85
CA PRO A 541 0.07 20.91 -6.01
C PRO A 541 0.02 19.39 -6.22
N VAL A 542 1.05 18.67 -5.78
CA VAL A 542 1.14 17.21 -5.84
C VAL A 542 0.30 16.58 -4.72
N VAL A 543 0.34 17.16 -3.52
CA VAL A 543 -0.53 16.76 -2.41
C VAL A 543 -2.01 16.91 -2.80
N ILE A 544 -2.38 18.00 -3.47
CA ILE A 544 -3.73 18.23 -4.01
C ILE A 544 -4.09 17.17 -5.07
N ASP A 545 -3.17 16.79 -5.96
CA ASP A 545 -3.39 15.72 -6.95
C ASP A 545 -3.67 14.38 -6.25
N TYR A 546 -2.88 13.99 -5.25
CA TYR A 546 -3.15 12.79 -4.45
C TYR A 546 -4.50 12.84 -3.75
N GLY A 547 -4.79 13.95 -3.05
CA GLY A 547 -6.06 14.16 -2.36
C GLY A 547 -7.26 14.02 -3.31
N THR A 548 -7.17 14.64 -4.49
CA THR A 548 -8.22 14.56 -5.52
C THR A 548 -8.41 13.13 -6.03
N ARG A 549 -7.33 12.38 -6.29
CA ARG A 549 -7.40 10.97 -6.72
C ARG A 549 -8.04 10.07 -5.65
N LEU A 550 -7.66 10.25 -4.39
CA LEU A 550 -8.24 9.50 -3.26
C LEU A 550 -9.71 9.86 -3.07
N PHE A 551 -10.07 11.14 -3.15
CA PHE A 551 -11.45 11.60 -3.03
C PHE A 551 -12.34 11.01 -4.13
N HIS A 552 -11.92 11.10 -5.40
CA HIS A 552 -12.63 10.44 -6.50
C HIS A 552 -12.74 8.92 -6.30
N SER A 553 -11.71 8.29 -5.76
CA SER A 553 -11.73 6.87 -5.41
C SER A 553 -12.76 6.56 -4.32
N ILE A 554 -12.85 7.37 -3.26
CA ILE A 554 -13.89 7.23 -2.23
C ILE A 554 -15.28 7.29 -2.85
N LEU A 555 -15.54 8.29 -3.71
CA LEU A 555 -16.84 8.44 -4.37
C LEU A 555 -17.17 7.23 -5.26
N ASN A 556 -16.19 6.76 -6.03
CA ASN A 556 -16.32 5.57 -6.86
C ASN A 556 -16.66 4.32 -6.04
N LEU A 557 -15.96 4.11 -4.92
CA LEU A 557 -16.15 2.95 -4.05
C LEU A 557 -17.48 3.00 -3.31
N ARG A 558 -17.96 4.18 -2.93
CA ARG A 558 -19.31 4.36 -2.35
C ARG A 558 -20.39 3.85 -3.30
N GLN A 559 -20.29 4.14 -4.59
CA GLN A 559 -21.25 3.63 -5.59
C GLN A 559 -21.17 2.10 -5.69
N VAL A 560 -19.97 1.53 -5.72
CA VAL A 560 -19.78 0.07 -5.68
C VAL A 560 -20.41 -0.53 -4.42
N MET A 561 -20.20 0.07 -3.25
CA MET A 561 -20.80 -0.38 -1.99
C MET A 561 -22.33 -0.32 -2.02
N GLN A 562 -22.90 0.78 -2.51
CA GLN A 562 -24.34 1.02 -2.57
C GLN A 562 -25.04 0.00 -3.48
N SER A 563 -24.54 -0.19 -4.70
CA SER A 563 -25.10 -1.18 -5.64
C SER A 563 -24.94 -2.61 -5.14
N SER A 564 -23.78 -2.93 -4.56
CA SER A 564 -23.51 -4.26 -3.97
C SER A 564 -24.46 -4.55 -2.81
N ALA A 565 -24.63 -3.60 -1.88
CA ALA A 565 -25.57 -3.74 -0.77
C ALA A 565 -27.02 -3.82 -1.25
N HIS A 566 -27.43 -3.01 -2.23
CA HIS A 566 -28.78 -3.08 -2.81
C HIS A 566 -29.05 -4.47 -3.38
N TRP A 567 -28.14 -5.01 -4.20
CA TRP A 567 -28.25 -6.35 -4.74
C TRP A 567 -28.38 -7.41 -3.62
N LEU A 568 -27.50 -7.36 -2.61
CA LEU A 568 -27.47 -8.36 -1.54
C LEU A 568 -28.73 -8.33 -0.67
N LEU A 569 -29.33 -7.16 -0.44
CA LEU A 569 -30.50 -6.99 0.42
C LEU A 569 -31.82 -7.39 -0.23
N LEU A 570 -31.90 -7.43 -1.57
CA LEU A 570 -33.13 -7.82 -2.26
C LEU A 570 -33.44 -9.30 -2.03
N LEU A 571 -34.65 -9.61 -1.58
CA LEU A 571 -35.14 -10.99 -1.48
C LEU A 571 -35.42 -11.58 -2.87
N ASP A 572 -36.04 -10.78 -3.74
CA ASP A 572 -36.27 -11.10 -5.15
C ASP A 572 -35.29 -10.30 -6.02
N LYS A 573 -34.26 -10.99 -6.52
CA LYS A 573 -33.20 -10.37 -7.32
C LYS A 573 -33.69 -9.84 -8.67
N ASN A 574 -34.86 -10.27 -9.16
CA ASN A 574 -35.44 -9.77 -10.40
C ASN A 574 -35.95 -8.32 -10.28
N GLN A 575 -36.07 -7.81 -9.05
CA GLN A 575 -36.46 -6.41 -8.78
C GLN A 575 -35.27 -5.46 -8.80
N TYR A 576 -34.05 -5.98 -8.92
CA TYR A 576 -32.89 -5.12 -9.07
C TYR A 576 -32.99 -4.38 -10.40
N HIS A 577 -32.84 -3.06 -10.33
CA HIS A 577 -32.66 -2.21 -11.49
C HIS A 577 -31.51 -1.25 -11.22
N HIS A 578 -30.53 -1.23 -12.12
CA HIS A 578 -29.43 -0.27 -12.04
C HIS A 578 -29.83 1.12 -12.56
N ASP A 579 -29.84 2.12 -11.67
CA ASP A 579 -30.07 3.53 -12.01
C ASP A 579 -29.13 4.43 -11.20
N ASP A 580 -28.05 4.89 -11.84
CA ASP A 580 -27.07 5.81 -11.24
C ASP A 580 -27.64 7.19 -10.91
N SER A 581 -28.72 7.60 -11.58
CA SER A 581 -29.33 8.92 -11.36
C SER A 581 -30.11 8.98 -10.05
N LYS A 582 -30.50 7.82 -9.51
CA LYS A 582 -31.31 7.70 -8.31
C LYS A 582 -30.81 6.54 -7.43
N PRO A 583 -29.71 6.74 -6.69
CA PRO A 583 -29.13 5.68 -5.86
C PRO A 583 -30.13 5.19 -4.81
N PHE A 584 -30.29 3.87 -4.72
CA PHE A 584 -31.21 3.23 -3.76
C PHE A 584 -30.76 3.45 -2.31
N LEU A 585 -29.44 3.47 -2.07
CA LEU A 585 -28.83 3.69 -0.76
C LEU A 585 -27.97 4.95 -0.78
N LEU A 586 -27.93 5.64 0.36
CA LEU A 586 -27.05 6.77 0.60
C LEU A 586 -26.10 6.44 1.75
N MET A 587 -24.87 6.94 1.67
CA MET A 587 -23.90 6.83 2.77
C MET A 587 -24.28 7.79 3.89
N ASP A 588 -24.12 7.38 5.14
CA ASP A 588 -24.40 8.21 6.32
C ASP A 588 -23.51 9.47 6.41
N ASP A 589 -22.34 9.45 5.77
CA ASP A 589 -21.41 10.58 5.72
C ASP A 589 -21.26 11.14 4.30
N VAL A 590 -21.26 12.47 4.19
CA VAL A 590 -20.92 13.23 2.99
C VAL A 590 -19.55 13.88 3.17
N ILE A 591 -18.75 13.88 2.11
CA ILE A 591 -17.46 14.54 2.07
C ILE A 591 -17.53 15.53 0.91
N ALA A 592 -17.35 16.82 1.19
CA ALA A 592 -17.57 17.89 0.21
C ALA A 592 -16.38 18.05 -0.76
N ALA A 593 -15.15 17.83 -0.27
CA ALA A 593 -13.90 17.97 -1.01
C ALA A 593 -12.81 17.07 -0.40
N HIS A 594 -11.67 16.94 -1.06
CA HIS A 594 -10.58 16.06 -0.61
C HIS A 594 -9.95 16.47 0.73
N ASP A 595 -10.07 17.74 1.11
CA ASP A 595 -9.56 18.35 2.34
C ASP A 595 -10.65 18.60 3.39
N ALA A 596 -11.89 18.22 3.10
CA ALA A 596 -13.03 18.42 4.00
C ALA A 596 -13.21 17.23 4.95
N LEU A 597 -13.52 17.53 6.21
CA LEU A 597 -13.95 16.51 7.17
C LEU A 597 -15.30 15.90 6.76
N PRO A 598 -15.51 14.59 6.93
CA PRO A 598 -16.81 13.96 6.71
C PRO A 598 -17.88 14.55 7.62
N GLN A 599 -19.06 14.80 7.06
CA GLN A 599 -20.23 15.30 7.79
C GLN A 599 -21.37 14.28 7.74
N LYS A 600 -21.95 13.98 8.90
CA LYS A 600 -23.12 13.11 9.03
C LYS A 600 -24.34 13.74 8.37
N MET A 601 -25.10 12.97 7.59
CA MET A 601 -26.38 13.41 7.06
C MET A 601 -27.50 13.24 8.10
N PRO A 602 -28.23 14.31 8.46
CA PRO A 602 -29.36 14.18 9.39
C PRO A 602 -30.48 13.32 8.80
N LEU A 603 -30.82 12.23 9.50
CA LEU A 603 -31.91 11.36 9.17
C LEU A 603 -33.24 11.95 9.68
N ARG A 604 -34.14 12.29 8.76
CA ARG A 604 -35.46 12.82 9.10
C ARG A 604 -36.43 11.74 9.54
N LEU A 605 -36.85 11.81 10.81
CA LEU A 605 -37.70 10.82 11.46
C LEU A 605 -39.18 11.16 11.32
N SER A 606 -39.96 10.18 10.89
CA SER A 606 -41.42 10.20 10.84
C SER A 606 -41.99 8.95 11.51
N ASP A 607 -43.31 8.81 11.48
CA ASP A 607 -44.00 7.60 11.97
C ASP A 607 -43.71 6.37 11.08
N GLY A 608 -43.25 6.61 9.84
CA GLY A 608 -42.78 5.57 8.93
C GLY A 608 -41.31 5.20 9.18
N PRO A 609 -40.92 3.92 9.03
CA PRO A 609 -39.54 3.49 9.26
C PRO A 609 -38.59 4.02 8.18
N ARG A 610 -37.42 4.47 8.62
CA ARG A 610 -36.24 4.69 7.79
C ARG A 610 -35.29 3.51 7.93
N SER A 611 -34.88 2.92 6.82
CA SER A 611 -33.93 1.80 6.82
C SER A 611 -32.50 2.28 6.95
N LEU A 612 -31.79 1.78 7.96
CA LEU A 612 -30.35 1.91 8.15
C LEU A 612 -29.71 0.55 7.89
N ILE A 613 -28.66 0.53 7.07
CA ILE A 613 -27.92 -0.69 6.75
C ILE A 613 -26.54 -0.58 7.37
N VAL A 614 -26.15 -1.59 8.14
CA VAL A 614 -24.82 -1.66 8.77
C VAL A 614 -24.11 -2.91 8.26
N PHE A 615 -22.91 -2.72 7.70
CA PHE A 615 -22.06 -3.80 7.22
C PHE A 615 -20.92 -4.08 8.21
N ASN A 616 -20.70 -5.35 8.53
CA ASN A 616 -19.49 -5.80 9.22
C ASN A 616 -18.53 -6.45 8.22
N PRO A 617 -17.42 -5.78 7.84
CA PRO A 617 -16.45 -6.34 6.89
C PRO A 617 -15.50 -7.36 7.52
N THR A 618 -15.64 -7.71 8.81
CA THR A 618 -14.73 -8.62 9.49
C THR A 618 -15.28 -10.05 9.54
N GLU A 619 -14.40 -11.03 9.62
CA GLU A 619 -14.74 -12.46 9.81
C GLU A 619 -15.18 -12.79 11.24
N GLN A 620 -15.28 -11.78 12.12
CA GLN A 620 -15.63 -11.96 13.52
C GLN A 620 -16.95 -11.27 13.85
N ARG A 621 -17.69 -11.84 14.80
CA ARG A 621 -18.86 -11.16 15.36
C ARG A 621 -18.40 -9.92 16.11
N ARG A 622 -19.05 -8.79 15.87
CA ARG A 622 -18.70 -7.51 16.49
C ARG A 622 -19.92 -6.85 17.11
N SER A 623 -19.79 -6.44 18.37
CA SER A 623 -20.71 -5.49 19.00
C SER A 623 -20.09 -4.09 18.89
N SER A 624 -20.84 -3.12 18.38
CA SER A 624 -20.34 -1.75 18.22
C SER A 624 -21.44 -0.73 18.45
N VAL A 625 -21.10 0.42 19.01
CA VAL A 625 -22.00 1.58 19.04
C VAL A 625 -22.08 2.17 17.64
N VAL A 626 -23.29 2.27 17.10
CA VAL A 626 -23.61 2.97 15.85
C VAL A 626 -24.18 4.33 16.22
N ASN A 627 -23.65 5.38 15.59
CA ASN A 627 -24.05 6.76 15.82
C ASN A 627 -24.65 7.34 14.53
N LEU A 628 -25.84 7.92 14.64
CA LEU A 628 -26.53 8.64 13.57
C LEU A 628 -26.86 10.05 14.04
N VAL A 629 -27.01 10.97 13.09
CA VAL A 629 -27.62 12.28 13.36
C VAL A 629 -29.10 12.22 12.96
N VAL A 630 -30.00 12.65 13.83
CA VAL A 630 -31.45 12.65 13.63
C VAL A 630 -32.05 14.03 13.93
N ASP A 631 -33.22 14.32 13.36
CA ASP A 631 -33.93 15.60 13.52
C ASP A 631 -34.95 15.61 14.69
N SER A 632 -34.99 14.55 15.48
CA SER A 632 -35.91 14.42 16.61
C SER A 632 -35.18 13.93 17.84
N PRO A 633 -35.51 14.46 19.03
CA PRO A 633 -35.01 13.87 20.25
C PRO A 633 -35.58 12.46 20.40
N ASP A 634 -36.84 12.17 20.10
CA ASP A 634 -37.44 10.85 20.37
C ASP A 634 -37.31 9.92 19.16
N ALA A 635 -36.48 8.90 19.30
CA ALA A 635 -36.19 7.92 18.25
C ALA A 635 -36.21 6.49 18.79
N ARG A 636 -36.75 5.58 17.97
CA ARG A 636 -36.79 4.13 18.24
C ARG A 636 -36.06 3.41 17.12
N VAL A 637 -35.19 2.48 17.53
CA VAL A 637 -34.45 1.59 16.62
C VAL A 637 -34.89 0.16 16.86
N ILE A 638 -35.24 -0.55 15.80
CA ILE A 638 -35.49 -1.99 15.83
C ILE A 638 -34.65 -2.69 14.77
N GLU A 639 -34.22 -3.92 15.03
CA GLU A 639 -33.69 -4.80 14.00
C GLU A 639 -34.84 -5.27 13.09
N ALA A 640 -34.72 -5.06 11.77
CA ALA A 640 -35.84 -5.17 10.85
C ALA A 640 -36.37 -6.61 10.71
N GLU A 641 -35.48 -7.61 10.70
CA GLU A 641 -35.85 -9.01 10.53
C GLU A 641 -36.47 -9.62 11.81
N SER A 642 -35.85 -9.38 12.97
CA SER A 642 -36.29 -9.97 14.25
C SER A 642 -37.38 -9.16 14.95
N GLY A 643 -37.57 -7.89 14.56
CA GLY A 643 -38.42 -6.93 15.27
C GLY A 643 -37.88 -6.51 16.65
N ARG A 644 -36.68 -6.96 17.02
CA ARG A 644 -36.08 -6.73 18.33
C ARG A 644 -35.78 -5.24 18.54
N PRO A 645 -36.24 -4.62 19.64
CA PRO A 645 -35.88 -3.24 19.96
C PRO A 645 -34.43 -3.13 20.41
N MET A 646 -33.73 -2.10 19.92
CA MET A 646 -32.34 -1.81 20.29
C MET A 646 -32.31 -0.79 21.43
N VAL A 647 -31.41 -0.99 22.39
CA VAL A 647 -31.14 0.01 23.43
C VAL A 647 -30.46 1.21 22.78
N ALA A 648 -31.10 2.37 22.88
CA ALA A 648 -30.63 3.61 22.27
C ALA A 648 -30.52 4.74 23.29
N GLN A 649 -29.63 5.69 23.01
CA GLN A 649 -29.44 6.93 23.76
C GLN A 649 -29.38 8.10 22.79
N ILE A 650 -29.95 9.22 23.19
CA ILE A 650 -29.83 10.48 22.47
C ILE A 650 -28.89 11.43 23.20
N SER A 651 -27.97 12.02 22.45
CA SER A 651 -27.02 13.03 22.91
C SER A 651 -27.11 14.27 22.01
N ALA A 652 -26.64 15.42 22.51
CA ALA A 652 -26.50 16.64 21.76
C ALA A 652 -25.40 16.52 20.68
N VAL A 653 -25.61 17.13 19.52
CA VAL A 653 -24.60 17.30 18.46
C VAL A 653 -23.91 18.65 18.67
N TRP A 654 -22.60 18.66 18.88
CA TRP A 654 -21.82 19.88 19.09
C TRP A 654 -21.37 20.46 17.75
N VAL A 655 -21.96 21.58 17.34
CA VAL A 655 -21.58 22.29 16.09
C VAL A 655 -20.38 23.21 16.31
N GLU A 656 -20.20 23.68 17.55
CA GLU A 656 -19.03 24.41 18.03
C GLU A 656 -18.66 23.86 19.41
N PRO A 657 -17.41 24.03 19.89
CA PRO A 657 -16.98 23.53 21.20
C PRO A 657 -17.86 23.97 22.38
N SER A 658 -18.59 25.08 22.25
CA SER A 658 -19.48 25.63 23.28
C SER A 658 -20.97 25.65 22.89
N ARG A 659 -21.36 25.16 21.71
CA ARG A 659 -22.74 25.24 21.21
C ARG A 659 -23.21 23.92 20.63
N ALA A 660 -24.26 23.37 21.23
CA ALA A 660 -25.01 22.25 20.67
C ALA A 660 -26.03 22.71 19.63
N SER A 661 -26.24 21.89 18.59
CA SER A 661 -27.29 22.09 17.59
C SER A 661 -28.67 22.07 18.24
N PRO A 662 -29.55 23.04 17.94
CA PRO A 662 -30.95 23.01 18.39
C PRO A 662 -31.84 22.09 17.54
N GLU A 663 -31.38 21.73 16.34
CA GLU A 663 -32.22 21.03 15.35
C GLU A 663 -31.85 19.56 15.17
N THR A 664 -30.67 19.15 15.64
CA THR A 664 -30.15 17.80 15.40
C THR A 664 -29.60 17.15 16.65
N PHE A 665 -29.76 15.84 16.72
CA PHE A 665 -29.42 15.01 17.87
C PHE A 665 -28.64 13.78 17.43
N GLN A 666 -27.71 13.32 18.26
CA GLN A 666 -26.97 12.09 18.02
C GLN A 666 -27.72 10.91 18.62
N LEU A 667 -28.22 10.03 17.77
CA LEU A 667 -28.79 8.73 18.14
C LEU A 667 -27.69 7.68 18.18
N SER A 668 -27.44 7.12 19.36
CA SER A 668 -26.46 6.06 19.58
C SER A 668 -27.16 4.77 20.00
N PHE A 669 -26.87 3.65 19.34
CA PHE A 669 -27.38 2.34 19.75
C PHE A 669 -26.32 1.25 19.58
N ILE A 670 -26.45 0.14 20.30
CA ILE A 670 -25.50 -0.97 20.22
C ILE A 670 -25.98 -1.94 19.12
N ALA A 671 -25.20 -2.09 18.06
CA ALA A 671 -25.45 -3.05 17.00
C ALA A 671 -24.66 -4.34 17.24
N GLU A 672 -25.33 -5.48 17.12
CA GLU A 672 -24.72 -6.81 17.15
C GLU A 672 -24.58 -7.31 15.71
N LEU A 673 -23.35 -7.35 15.20
CA LEU A 673 -23.07 -7.59 13.79
C LEU A 673 -22.41 -8.97 13.62
N PRO A 674 -23.06 -9.93 12.92
CA PRO A 674 -22.43 -11.18 12.54
C PRO A 674 -21.22 -10.97 11.61
N PRO A 675 -20.31 -11.97 11.49
CA PRO A 675 -19.23 -11.96 10.51
C PRO A 675 -19.73 -11.71 9.08
N LEU A 676 -19.06 -10.83 8.33
CA LEU A 676 -19.29 -10.59 6.89
C LEU A 676 -20.77 -10.36 6.52
N ALA A 677 -21.53 -9.68 7.38
CA ALA A 677 -22.98 -9.56 7.25
C ALA A 677 -23.47 -8.11 7.13
N LEU A 678 -24.56 -7.95 6.38
CA LEU A 678 -25.37 -6.74 6.32
C LEU A 678 -26.60 -6.91 7.23
N ILE A 679 -26.81 -5.96 8.15
CA ILE A 679 -27.98 -5.96 9.02
C ILE A 679 -28.80 -4.69 8.75
N VAL A 680 -30.11 -4.86 8.62
CA VAL A 680 -31.07 -3.77 8.43
C VAL A 680 -31.71 -3.41 9.76
N TYR A 681 -31.66 -2.13 10.10
CA TYR A 681 -32.35 -1.54 11.24
C TYR A 681 -33.42 -0.56 10.73
N HIS A 682 -34.57 -0.53 11.39
CA HIS A 682 -35.57 0.52 11.16
C HIS A 682 -35.49 1.57 12.26
N VAL A 683 -35.31 2.82 11.84
CA VAL A 683 -35.32 4.00 12.71
C VAL A 683 -36.62 4.76 12.50
N THR A 684 -37.34 5.02 13.59
CA THR A 684 -38.65 5.70 13.58
C THR A 684 -38.69 6.79 14.62
N ARG A 685 -39.57 7.77 14.45
CA ARG A 685 -39.92 8.70 15.52
C ARG A 685 -40.57 7.93 16.65
N ALA A 686 -40.16 8.24 17.89
CA ALA A 686 -40.73 7.63 19.08
C ALA A 686 -41.64 8.61 19.83
N PRO A 687 -42.53 8.13 20.73
CA PRO A 687 -43.32 9.00 21.58
C PRO A 687 -42.43 9.89 22.45
N THR A 688 -42.91 11.10 22.75
CA THR A 688 -42.17 12.09 23.52
C THR A 688 -41.72 11.54 24.89
N GLY A 689 -40.42 11.65 25.19
CA GLY A 689 -39.82 11.20 26.44
C GLY A 689 -39.50 9.70 26.51
N SER A 690 -39.69 8.95 25.42
CA SER A 690 -39.47 7.49 25.42
C SER A 690 -38.01 7.08 25.23
N THR A 691 -37.18 7.95 24.63
CA THR A 691 -35.75 7.64 24.40
C THR A 691 -34.87 8.22 25.52
N PRO A 692 -33.99 7.40 26.15
CA PRO A 692 -33.04 7.87 27.15
C PRO A 692 -32.16 9.04 26.67
N ARG A 693 -31.98 10.04 27.54
CA ARG A 693 -31.22 11.27 27.27
C ARG A 693 -29.87 11.27 27.97
N ALA A 694 -28.84 11.73 27.27
CA ALA A 694 -27.59 12.12 27.89
C ALA A 694 -27.82 13.24 28.93
N ARG A 695 -27.03 13.23 29.99
CA ARG A 695 -27.06 14.25 31.05
C ARG A 695 -25.78 15.06 30.95
N TYR A 696 -25.89 16.39 30.96
CA TYR A 696 -24.76 17.29 30.84
C TYR A 696 -24.46 17.97 32.17
N VAL A 697 -23.19 17.94 32.55
CA VAL A 697 -22.66 18.63 33.74
C VAL A 697 -21.57 19.57 33.26
N PHE A 698 -21.79 20.89 33.38
CA PHE A 698 -20.80 21.89 32.97
C PHE A 698 -20.04 22.42 34.19
N LEU A 699 -18.72 22.24 34.17
CA LEU A 699 -17.80 22.57 35.26
C LEU A 699 -16.81 23.67 34.84
N ARG A 700 -17.34 24.80 34.35
CA ARG A 700 -16.54 25.92 33.83
C ARG A 700 -16.70 27.16 34.71
N GLY A 701 -15.62 27.90 34.91
CA GLY A 701 -15.70 29.32 35.31
C GLY A 701 -15.79 30.19 34.05
N GLY A 702 -16.90 30.92 33.86
CA GLY A 702 -17.17 31.75 32.67
C GLY A 702 -18.47 31.39 31.96
N GLU A 703 -18.62 31.81 30.70
CA GLU A 703 -19.81 31.49 29.89
C GLU A 703 -19.96 29.97 29.69
N ALA A 704 -21.11 29.46 30.13
CA ALA A 704 -21.43 28.04 30.08
C ALA A 704 -21.81 27.62 28.65
N PRO A 705 -21.40 26.42 28.20
CA PRO A 705 -21.85 25.88 26.93
C PRO A 705 -23.39 25.84 26.83
N THR A 706 -23.89 26.09 25.63
CA THR A 706 -25.32 26.13 25.34
C THR A 706 -25.81 24.77 24.85
N VAL A 707 -26.75 24.19 25.59
CA VAL A 707 -27.48 22.95 25.26
C VAL A 707 -28.94 23.17 25.58
N GLN A 708 -29.82 22.61 24.75
CA GLN A 708 -31.28 22.75 24.82
C GLN A 708 -31.81 22.06 26.08
N THR A 709 -32.13 22.84 27.12
CA THR A 709 -32.60 22.34 28.42
C THR A 709 -34.00 21.71 28.35
N GLU A 710 -34.76 22.01 27.30
CA GLU A 710 -36.04 21.35 26.99
C GLU A 710 -35.88 19.87 26.60
N HIS A 711 -34.69 19.47 26.10
CA HIS A 711 -34.42 18.09 25.69
C HIS A 711 -33.46 17.36 26.61
N PHE A 712 -32.56 18.09 27.27
CA PHE A 712 -31.49 17.50 28.08
C PHE A 712 -31.47 18.01 29.52
N SER A 713 -31.17 17.09 30.44
CA SER A 713 -30.86 17.44 31.82
C SER A 713 -29.49 18.12 31.87
N VAL A 714 -29.47 19.42 32.16
CA VAL A 714 -28.24 20.21 32.30
C VAL A 714 -28.05 20.62 33.76
N SER A 715 -26.87 20.36 34.30
CA SER A 715 -26.47 20.83 35.63
C SER A 715 -25.22 21.71 35.53
N ARG A 716 -25.19 22.75 36.36
CA ARG A 716 -24.10 23.73 36.42
C ARG A 716 -23.67 23.89 37.87
N PRO A 717 -22.92 22.92 38.43
CA PRO A 717 -22.49 23.01 39.81
C PRO A 717 -21.63 24.27 40.00
N GLN A 718 -21.95 25.10 40.99
CA GLN A 718 -21.01 26.12 41.46
C GLN A 718 -19.84 25.37 42.09
N ALA A 719 -18.68 25.35 41.44
CA ALA A 719 -17.53 24.60 41.93
C ALA A 719 -16.98 25.26 43.22
N PRO A 720 -16.95 24.58 44.38
CA PRO A 720 -16.11 25.02 45.47
C PRO A 720 -14.64 24.88 45.04
N ARG A 721 -13.78 25.84 45.38
CA ARG A 721 -12.33 25.64 45.25
C ARG A 721 -11.83 24.87 46.47
N PRO A 722 -11.21 23.68 46.31
CA PRO A 722 -10.87 22.98 45.05
C PRO A 722 -11.95 22.00 44.53
N THR A 723 -12.12 21.92 43.21
CA THR A 723 -13.05 20.99 42.54
C THR A 723 -12.55 19.54 42.68
N PRO A 724 -13.35 18.61 43.21
CA PRO A 724 -12.94 17.21 43.32
C PRO A 724 -12.73 16.57 41.93
N PRO A 725 -11.92 15.49 41.85
CA PRO A 725 -11.73 14.73 40.62
C PRO A 725 -13.06 14.18 40.09
N LEU A 726 -13.23 14.23 38.77
CA LEU A 726 -14.40 13.66 38.09
C LEU A 726 -14.17 12.19 37.85
N SER A 727 -15.23 11.39 37.89
CA SER A 727 -15.15 9.97 37.53
C SER A 727 -16.28 9.57 36.60
N LEU A 728 -15.93 8.86 35.52
CA LEU A 728 -16.89 8.18 34.66
C LEU A 728 -16.64 6.68 34.79
N SER A 729 -17.70 5.89 34.91
CA SER A 729 -17.57 4.43 35.05
C SER A 729 -18.67 3.68 34.31
N ASN A 730 -18.33 2.49 33.86
CA ASN A 730 -19.26 1.46 33.40
C ASN A 730 -18.82 0.11 33.98
N LYS A 731 -19.44 -1.00 33.54
CA LYS A 731 -19.12 -2.35 34.00
C LYS A 731 -17.70 -2.86 33.65
N HIS A 732 -16.97 -2.15 32.80
CA HIS A 732 -15.66 -2.56 32.27
C HIS A 732 -14.54 -1.60 32.67
N ILE A 733 -14.80 -0.29 32.73
CA ILE A 733 -13.79 0.72 32.98
C ILE A 733 -14.30 1.81 33.92
N GLN A 734 -13.41 2.30 34.77
CA GLN A 734 -13.58 3.53 35.52
C GLN A 734 -12.40 4.45 35.20
N ILE A 735 -12.70 5.68 34.79
CA ILE A 735 -11.72 6.71 34.47
C ILE A 735 -11.91 7.90 35.40
N TRP A 736 -10.80 8.55 35.76
CA TRP A 736 -10.80 9.79 36.54
C TRP A 736 -10.25 10.92 35.69
N SER A 737 -10.74 12.14 35.91
CA SER A 737 -10.16 13.33 35.32
C SER A 737 -10.07 14.47 36.31
N SER A 738 -9.14 15.39 36.04
CA SER A 738 -9.00 16.63 36.80
C SER A 738 -10.31 17.41 36.77
N GLY A 739 -10.86 17.74 37.94
CA GLY A 739 -12.02 18.63 38.04
C GLY A 739 -11.75 20.07 37.59
N HIS A 740 -10.47 20.42 37.35
CA HIS A 740 -10.07 21.74 36.85
C HIS A 740 -9.84 21.75 35.34
N THR A 741 -9.10 20.77 34.80
CA THR A 741 -8.68 20.77 33.38
C THR A 741 -9.47 19.80 32.51
N GLY A 742 -10.22 18.85 33.11
CA GLY A 742 -10.90 17.77 32.39
C GLY A 742 -9.97 16.68 31.84
N LEU A 743 -8.65 16.79 32.04
CA LEU A 743 -7.67 15.83 31.56
C LEU A 743 -7.66 14.55 32.41
N LEU A 744 -7.45 13.39 31.76
CA LEU A 744 -7.39 12.08 32.39
C LEU A 744 -6.33 12.06 33.52
N GLN A 745 -6.70 11.52 34.67
CA GLN A 745 -5.83 11.35 35.84
C GLN A 745 -5.87 9.92 36.34
N VAL A 746 -4.75 9.49 36.94
CA VAL A 746 -4.69 8.24 37.69
C VAL A 746 -5.54 8.39 38.96
N ARG A 747 -6.15 7.29 39.41
CA ARG A 747 -6.95 7.22 40.64
C ARG A 747 -6.28 8.05 41.76
N PRO A 748 -6.95 9.07 42.32
CA PRO A 748 -6.41 9.80 43.46
C PRO A 748 -6.11 8.82 44.60
N SER A 749 -4.87 8.76 45.07
CA SER A 749 -4.53 8.07 46.31
C SER A 749 -5.36 8.71 47.43
N LYS A 750 -6.08 7.88 48.19
CA LYS A 750 -6.90 8.31 49.33
C LYS A 750 -6.06 8.96 50.41
#